data_AF-A0AAU4IIT4-F1
#
_entry.id   AF-A0AAU4IIT4-F1
#
_cell.length_a   1.000
_cell.length_b   1.000
_cell.length_c   1.000
_cell.angle_alpha   90.00
_cell.angle_beta   90.00
_cell.angle_gamma   90.00
#
_symmetry.space_group_name_H-M   'P 1'
#
loop_
_entity.id
_entity.type
_entity.pdbx_description
1 polymer ?
#
loop_
_entity_poly.entity_id
_entity_poly.type
_entity_poly.pdbx_seq_one_letter_code
_entity_poly.pdbx_strand_id
1 'polypeptide(L)'
;MTSPLTSDTHPLPVSVAFSGPDNTGKTKQIGILARRMGSAATSAGPLDHYDRRWAAIKADGMGRWWFETGPVQEVADILASSYLERSRHPFSAPVRFLDRGIPMLEATVAATVAVRENLPAPQAADRARSLLAPYETDLRAAEDSERSLLLLHCEDVEEGTRRSLSHEATVTDVYATYQRHLHEQITRLVKDGRFGETIHISDRPTVTIQDEVRRLLSPLHPAIPGRAMADVHVAALGGMSESGKSTAGEYLRTHHGHARLKIGYLIENAASRAGIAEPYRLGPVVQAELIVDALDRYCEAHHFLDSVSIESLHDFDSTAELARMLGPQLTITYLDTSPAVRAQRGTAGAQDVLDRDLVKSARGGDKIASIAQEVIGNDGGRLELERRLDRMALTRQWPEHQPSTMPVNALGLPVHLESYLSELLDRLTGPHPLIDLLAVTGSGARGKYQHGWSDLDVFVVADADSLEGMRTVLADLGDELGGVKLGLTVLTRAECWAGAVTSRLLHVLALIGSGGLIPLWCAPGLVLPAPDAASDIDASLRDGIQAAIEIRRQLLKGTPDLRDLYKVTALLAKIQLRFSGIECPSDSDALCLLVEAGHQDTSAVAAARTERAAAEELALAVLRGWLATLPGEAA
;
A
#
# COMPACT_ATOMS: atom_id res chain seq x y z
N MET A 1 -23.02 16.21 -38.96
CA MET A 1 -23.65 14.88 -39.13
C MET A 1 -22.59 13.94 -39.68
N THR A 2 -21.78 13.39 -38.79
CA THR A 2 -20.78 12.36 -39.06
C THR A 2 -21.34 11.06 -38.49
N SER A 3 -21.55 10.09 -39.37
CA SER A 3 -22.07 8.77 -39.02
C SER A 3 -21.10 8.07 -38.04
N PRO A 4 -21.56 7.51 -36.92
CA PRO A 4 -20.72 6.66 -36.08
C PRO A 4 -20.51 5.35 -36.82
N LEU A 5 -19.25 5.04 -37.12
CA LEU A 5 -18.82 3.73 -37.59
C LEU A 5 -19.20 2.70 -36.53
N THR A 6 -20.29 1.97 -36.78
CA THR A 6 -20.57 0.68 -36.17
C THR A 6 -19.54 -0.32 -36.72
N SER A 7 -18.42 -0.49 -36.04
CA SER A 7 -17.62 -1.71 -36.19
C SER A 7 -18.03 -2.69 -35.08
N ASP A 8 -19.10 -3.45 -35.34
CA ASP A 8 -19.49 -4.64 -34.58
C ASP A 8 -18.48 -5.79 -34.82
N THR A 9 -17.18 -5.51 -34.76
CA THR A 9 -16.16 -6.55 -34.65
C THR A 9 -15.95 -6.81 -33.18
N HIS A 10 -16.74 -7.73 -32.63
CA HIS A 10 -16.38 -8.33 -31.35
C HIS A 10 -14.94 -8.86 -31.45
N PRO A 11 -14.06 -8.54 -30.48
CA PRO A 11 -12.69 -9.02 -30.50
C PRO A 11 -12.68 -10.54 -30.56
N LEU A 12 -11.74 -11.10 -31.33
CA LEU A 12 -11.63 -12.54 -31.50
C LEU A 12 -11.29 -13.20 -30.15
N PRO A 13 -11.85 -14.38 -29.86
CA PRO A 13 -11.50 -15.12 -28.65
C PRO A 13 -10.00 -15.43 -28.59
N VAL A 14 -9.43 -15.39 -27.39
CA VAL A 14 -8.00 -15.65 -27.17
C VAL A 14 -7.78 -16.85 -26.27
N SER A 15 -6.72 -17.62 -26.54
CA SER A 15 -6.24 -18.69 -25.65
C SER A 15 -4.99 -18.23 -24.93
N VAL A 16 -4.95 -18.38 -23.61
CA VAL A 16 -3.80 -18.03 -22.77
C VAL A 16 -3.36 -19.26 -21.99
N ALA A 17 -2.10 -19.66 -22.19
CA ALA A 17 -1.50 -20.80 -21.51
C ALA A 17 -0.63 -20.34 -20.35
N PHE A 18 -0.92 -20.83 -19.14
CA PHE A 18 -0.06 -20.66 -17.98
C PHE A 18 0.88 -21.85 -17.93
N SER A 19 2.15 -21.61 -18.20
CA SER A 19 3.22 -22.61 -18.25
C SER A 19 4.13 -22.50 -17.03
N GLY A 20 4.89 -23.54 -16.75
CA GLY A 20 5.91 -23.54 -15.70
C GLY A 20 5.99 -24.85 -14.94
N PRO A 21 7.04 -25.03 -14.13
CA PRO A 21 7.23 -26.18 -13.25
C PRO A 21 6.07 -26.42 -12.29
N ASP A 22 6.07 -27.54 -11.60
CA ASP A 22 5.06 -27.82 -10.59
C ASP A 22 5.19 -26.86 -9.39
N ASN A 23 4.06 -26.64 -8.70
CA ASN A 23 3.95 -25.77 -7.53
C ASN A 23 4.30 -24.30 -7.75
N THR A 24 4.20 -23.79 -8.98
CA THR A 24 4.29 -22.34 -9.30
C THR A 24 2.95 -21.60 -9.19
N GLY A 25 1.88 -22.27 -8.75
CA GLY A 25 0.58 -21.60 -8.54
C GLY A 25 -0.23 -21.31 -9.81
N LYS A 26 0.11 -21.91 -10.97
CA LYS A 26 -0.62 -21.75 -12.26
C LYS A 26 -2.14 -21.90 -12.10
N THR A 27 -2.58 -23.02 -11.53
CA THR A 27 -3.99 -23.34 -11.32
C THR A 27 -4.69 -22.31 -10.43
N LYS A 28 -3.96 -21.76 -9.44
CA LYS A 28 -4.46 -20.68 -8.58
C LYS A 28 -4.70 -19.39 -9.37
N GLN A 29 -3.74 -19.00 -10.21
CA GLN A 29 -3.86 -17.80 -11.06
C GLN A 29 -5.01 -17.92 -12.07
N ILE A 30 -5.14 -19.09 -12.71
CA ILE A 30 -6.27 -19.39 -13.61
C ILE A 30 -7.60 -19.32 -12.84
N GLY A 31 -7.68 -19.94 -11.66
CA GLY A 31 -8.89 -19.96 -10.84
C GLY A 31 -9.36 -18.57 -10.43
N ILE A 32 -8.44 -17.70 -10.01
CA ILE A 32 -8.74 -16.31 -9.64
C ILE A 32 -9.26 -15.53 -10.86
N LEU A 33 -8.60 -15.59 -12.01
CA LEU A 33 -9.03 -14.89 -13.23
C LEU A 33 -10.37 -15.41 -13.75
N ALA A 34 -10.52 -16.73 -13.84
CA ALA A 34 -11.75 -17.34 -14.35
C ALA A 34 -12.96 -16.94 -13.49
N ARG A 35 -12.83 -16.94 -12.15
CA ARG A 35 -13.89 -16.44 -11.27
C ARG A 35 -14.13 -14.94 -11.43
N ARG A 36 -13.07 -14.14 -11.60
CA ARG A 36 -13.21 -12.69 -11.82
C ARG A 36 -14.05 -12.39 -13.08
N MET A 37 -13.78 -13.14 -14.15
CA MET A 37 -14.36 -12.99 -15.48
C MET A 37 -15.73 -13.67 -15.64
N GLY A 38 -16.05 -14.67 -14.83
CA GLY A 38 -17.32 -15.41 -14.93
C GLY A 38 -17.49 -16.08 -16.30
N SER A 39 -18.62 -15.86 -16.95
CA SER A 39 -18.92 -16.44 -18.29
C SER A 39 -17.99 -15.95 -19.41
N ALA A 40 -17.20 -14.90 -19.18
CA ALA A 40 -16.25 -14.40 -20.16
C ALA A 40 -14.96 -15.25 -20.24
N ALA A 41 -14.76 -16.20 -19.32
CA ALA A 41 -13.62 -17.10 -19.30
C ALA A 41 -14.06 -18.57 -19.23
N THR A 42 -13.25 -19.46 -19.81
CA THR A 42 -13.37 -20.90 -19.61
C THR A 42 -12.00 -21.51 -19.34
N SER A 43 -11.94 -22.54 -18.50
CA SER A 43 -10.75 -23.38 -18.35
C SER A 43 -10.89 -24.58 -19.27
N ALA A 44 -9.84 -24.91 -20.03
CA ALA A 44 -9.83 -26.12 -20.84
C ALA A 44 -9.71 -27.40 -19.98
N GLY A 45 -9.49 -27.29 -18.67
CA GLY A 45 -9.35 -28.46 -17.80
C GLY A 45 -8.04 -29.25 -18.01
N PRO A 46 -7.90 -30.39 -17.31
CA PRO A 46 -6.68 -31.20 -17.35
C PRO A 46 -6.51 -31.91 -18.70
N LEU A 47 -5.25 -32.17 -19.07
CA LEU A 47 -4.89 -32.86 -20.32
C LEU A 47 -5.48 -34.28 -20.41
N ASP A 48 -5.71 -34.92 -19.27
CA ASP A 48 -6.17 -36.30 -19.22
C ASP A 48 -7.62 -36.51 -19.68
N HIS A 49 -8.37 -35.43 -19.90
CA HIS A 49 -9.70 -35.46 -20.51
C HIS A 49 -9.66 -35.66 -22.03
N TYR A 50 -8.50 -35.45 -22.66
CA TYR A 50 -8.38 -35.31 -24.12
C TYR A 50 -7.78 -36.53 -24.83
N ASP A 51 -7.45 -37.59 -24.08
CA ASP A 51 -7.08 -38.89 -24.66
C ASP A 51 -7.67 -40.03 -23.81
N ARG A 52 -8.44 -40.91 -24.46
CA ARG A 52 -9.09 -42.05 -23.79
C ARG A 52 -8.12 -43.01 -23.10
N ARG A 53 -6.85 -43.05 -23.51
CA ARG A 53 -5.82 -43.93 -22.93
C ARG A 53 -5.49 -43.57 -21.48
N TRP A 54 -5.72 -42.32 -21.07
CA TRP A 54 -5.48 -41.88 -19.69
C TRP A 54 -6.28 -42.67 -18.65
N ALA A 55 -7.50 -43.11 -18.99
CA ALA A 55 -8.33 -43.88 -18.07
C ALA A 55 -7.66 -45.20 -17.63
N ALA A 56 -7.05 -45.93 -18.58
CA ALA A 56 -6.33 -47.16 -18.28
C ALA A 56 -5.03 -46.88 -17.50
N ILE A 57 -4.27 -45.87 -17.91
CA ILE A 57 -3.02 -45.46 -17.25
C ILE A 57 -3.24 -45.09 -15.78
N LYS A 58 -4.33 -44.37 -15.48
CA LYS A 58 -4.68 -44.00 -14.10
C LYS A 58 -5.02 -45.22 -13.25
N ALA A 59 -5.73 -46.21 -13.82
CA ALA A 59 -6.11 -47.43 -13.11
C ALA A 59 -4.88 -48.29 -12.74
N ASP A 60 -3.87 -48.33 -13.61
CA ASP A 60 -2.67 -49.17 -13.43
C ASP A 60 -1.52 -48.46 -12.69
N GLY A 61 -1.73 -47.20 -12.27
CA GLY A 61 -0.76 -46.39 -11.51
C GLY A 61 0.04 -45.44 -12.40
N MET A 62 -0.47 -44.21 -12.55
CA MET A 62 0.09 -43.18 -13.45
C MET A 62 1.57 -42.87 -13.20
N GLY A 63 2.00 -42.72 -11.94
CA GLY A 63 3.40 -42.40 -11.64
C GLY A 63 4.36 -43.50 -12.08
N ARG A 64 3.98 -44.76 -11.86
CA ARG A 64 4.77 -45.93 -12.28
C ARG A 64 4.81 -46.05 -13.81
N TRP A 65 3.68 -45.86 -14.47
CA TRP A 65 3.63 -45.83 -15.94
C TRP A 65 4.51 -44.73 -16.52
N TRP A 66 4.45 -43.53 -15.93
CA TRP A 66 5.18 -42.36 -16.42
C TRP A 66 6.69 -42.52 -16.32
N PHE A 67 7.19 -42.97 -15.16
CA PHE A 67 8.63 -43.00 -14.88
C PHE A 67 9.29 -44.35 -15.16
N GLU A 68 8.55 -45.46 -15.14
CA GLU A 68 9.12 -46.80 -15.21
C GLU A 68 8.61 -47.58 -16.42
N THR A 69 7.30 -47.85 -16.49
CA THR A 69 6.78 -48.99 -17.28
C THR A 69 6.25 -48.66 -18.67
N GLY A 70 5.70 -47.47 -18.92
CA GLY A 70 5.08 -47.14 -20.22
C GLY A 70 6.11 -46.77 -21.29
N PRO A 71 6.13 -47.26 -22.53
CA PRO A 71 7.12 -46.85 -23.54
C PRO A 71 7.22 -45.32 -23.74
N VAL A 72 8.44 -44.78 -23.85
CA VAL A 72 8.67 -43.33 -24.04
C VAL A 72 7.95 -42.76 -25.27
N GLN A 73 7.90 -43.54 -26.36
CA GLN A 73 7.15 -43.22 -27.58
C GLN A 73 5.66 -43.08 -27.31
N GLU A 74 5.10 -43.98 -26.49
CA GLU A 74 3.68 -43.94 -26.12
C GLU A 74 3.39 -42.72 -25.25
N VAL A 75 4.28 -42.38 -24.30
CA VAL A 75 4.15 -41.17 -23.48
C VAL A 75 4.12 -39.92 -24.36
N ALA A 76 5.05 -39.80 -25.32
CA ALA A 76 5.12 -38.65 -26.21
C ALA A 76 3.87 -38.55 -27.12
N ASP A 77 3.41 -39.67 -27.69
CA ASP A 77 2.22 -39.72 -28.54
C ASP A 77 0.93 -39.34 -27.77
N ILE A 78 0.73 -39.91 -26.58
CA ILE A 78 -0.43 -39.57 -25.72
C ILE A 78 -0.43 -38.09 -25.37
N LEU A 79 0.73 -37.55 -24.97
CA LEU A 79 0.82 -36.13 -24.63
C LEU A 79 0.56 -35.25 -25.85
N ALA A 80 1.23 -35.51 -26.98
CA ALA A 80 1.00 -34.74 -28.21
C ALA A 80 -0.47 -34.75 -28.64
N SER A 81 -1.09 -35.94 -28.63
CA SER A 81 -2.53 -36.11 -28.94
C SER A 81 -3.41 -35.32 -27.97
N SER A 82 -3.13 -35.37 -26.67
CA SER A 82 -3.89 -34.65 -25.63
C SER A 82 -3.77 -33.13 -25.78
N TYR A 83 -2.57 -32.60 -26.06
CA TYR A 83 -2.35 -31.17 -26.27
C TYR A 83 -3.05 -30.66 -27.53
N LEU A 84 -2.94 -31.40 -28.64
CA LEU A 84 -3.56 -31.04 -29.91
C LEU A 84 -5.09 -31.08 -29.82
N GLU A 85 -5.65 -32.13 -29.21
CA GLU A 85 -7.10 -32.24 -29.05
C GLU A 85 -7.64 -31.14 -28.13
N ARG A 86 -6.93 -30.82 -27.04
CA ARG A 86 -7.30 -29.68 -26.17
C ARG A 86 -7.25 -28.35 -26.92
N SER A 87 -6.26 -28.14 -27.78
CA SER A 87 -6.16 -26.92 -28.59
C SER A 87 -7.34 -26.79 -29.55
N ARG A 88 -7.71 -27.90 -30.20
CA ARG A 88 -8.84 -27.99 -31.15
C ARG A 88 -10.21 -27.97 -30.48
N HIS A 89 -10.30 -28.30 -29.18
CA HIS A 89 -11.58 -28.36 -28.50
C HIS A 89 -12.31 -27.00 -28.56
N PRO A 90 -13.54 -26.96 -29.10
CA PRO A 90 -14.30 -25.72 -29.24
C PRO A 90 -14.55 -25.03 -27.90
N PHE A 91 -14.57 -23.70 -27.91
CA PHE A 91 -14.98 -22.88 -26.77
C PHE A 91 -15.70 -21.62 -27.27
N SER A 92 -16.69 -21.16 -26.51
CA SER A 92 -17.48 -19.97 -26.82
C SER A 92 -17.15 -18.75 -25.95
N ALA A 93 -16.35 -18.96 -24.90
CA ALA A 93 -15.93 -17.88 -24.03
C ALA A 93 -14.92 -16.97 -24.76
N PRO A 94 -14.95 -15.65 -24.52
CA PRO A 94 -13.95 -14.72 -25.04
C PRO A 94 -12.51 -15.09 -24.69
N VAL A 95 -12.28 -15.71 -23.52
CA VAL A 95 -10.93 -16.13 -23.09
C VAL A 95 -10.94 -17.59 -22.66
N ARG A 96 -9.97 -18.35 -23.15
CA ARG A 96 -9.69 -19.73 -22.72
C ARG A 96 -8.37 -19.80 -21.97
N PHE A 97 -8.38 -20.33 -20.76
CA PHE A 97 -7.17 -20.58 -19.98
C PHE A 97 -6.74 -22.05 -20.08
N LEU A 98 -5.44 -22.25 -20.30
CA LEU A 98 -4.81 -23.57 -20.40
C LEU A 98 -3.81 -23.75 -19.25
N ASP A 99 -3.91 -24.87 -18.53
CA ASP A 99 -2.86 -25.30 -17.60
C ASP A 99 -1.77 -26.02 -18.41
N ARG A 100 -0.67 -25.31 -18.66
CA ARG A 100 0.48 -25.62 -19.55
C ARG A 100 0.22 -25.40 -21.03
N GLY A 101 1.11 -24.66 -21.72
CA GLY A 101 1.07 -24.44 -23.17
C GLY A 101 1.88 -25.45 -23.98
N ILE A 102 1.85 -25.36 -25.31
CA ILE A 102 2.58 -26.23 -26.24
C ILE A 102 4.09 -26.30 -25.93
N PRO A 103 4.82 -25.21 -25.57
CA PRO A 103 6.22 -25.32 -25.18
C PRO A 103 6.47 -26.28 -23.99
N MET A 104 5.51 -26.39 -23.07
CA MET A 104 5.62 -27.32 -21.94
C MET A 104 5.54 -28.79 -22.35
N LEU A 105 4.93 -29.12 -23.50
CA LEU A 105 4.94 -30.48 -24.04
C LEU A 105 6.38 -30.92 -24.33
N GLU A 106 7.15 -30.11 -25.06
CA GLU A 106 8.54 -30.40 -25.38
C GLU A 106 9.38 -30.54 -24.10
N ALA A 107 9.23 -29.62 -23.15
CA ALA A 107 9.93 -29.68 -21.87
C ALA A 107 9.60 -30.95 -21.06
N THR A 108 8.31 -31.32 -21.01
CA THR A 108 7.82 -32.49 -20.29
C THR A 108 8.34 -33.79 -20.91
N VAL A 109 8.30 -33.91 -22.24
CA VAL A 109 8.82 -35.09 -22.95
C VAL A 109 10.33 -35.17 -22.76
N ALA A 110 11.07 -34.06 -22.91
CA ALA A 110 12.51 -34.04 -22.72
C ALA A 110 12.92 -34.40 -21.28
N ALA A 111 12.24 -33.87 -20.26
CA ALA A 111 12.50 -34.23 -18.87
C ALA A 111 12.20 -35.70 -18.58
N THR A 112 11.12 -36.25 -19.15
CA THR A 112 10.77 -37.66 -19.00
C THR A 112 11.81 -38.57 -19.65
N VAL A 113 12.24 -38.24 -20.87
CA VAL A 113 13.31 -38.96 -21.58
C VAL A 113 14.62 -38.89 -20.81
N ALA A 114 15.00 -37.72 -20.29
CA ALA A 114 16.24 -37.53 -19.54
C ALA A 114 16.33 -38.51 -18.36
N VAL A 115 15.23 -38.67 -17.61
CA VAL A 115 15.15 -39.61 -16.49
C VAL A 115 15.17 -41.06 -16.98
N ARG A 116 14.40 -41.40 -18.00
CA ARG A 116 14.15 -42.80 -18.39
C ARG A 116 15.23 -43.42 -19.26
N GLU A 117 15.89 -42.60 -20.07
CA GLU A 117 16.99 -43.00 -20.94
C GLU A 117 18.36 -42.56 -20.36
N ASN A 118 18.38 -41.94 -19.17
CA ASN A 118 19.57 -41.40 -18.50
C ASN A 118 20.40 -40.48 -19.41
N LEU A 119 19.72 -39.51 -20.04
CA LEU A 119 20.32 -38.62 -21.02
C LEU A 119 20.59 -37.22 -20.42
N PRO A 120 21.71 -36.58 -20.80
CA PRO A 120 21.94 -35.18 -20.47
C PRO A 120 20.94 -34.27 -21.21
N ALA A 121 20.68 -33.08 -20.64
CA ALA A 121 19.64 -32.17 -21.12
C ALA A 121 19.64 -31.89 -22.64
N PRO A 122 20.77 -31.63 -23.32
CA PRO A 122 20.76 -31.40 -24.77
C PRO A 122 20.31 -32.62 -25.56
N GLN A 123 20.78 -33.82 -25.21
CA GLN A 123 20.43 -35.07 -25.89
C GLN A 123 18.96 -35.45 -25.63
N ALA A 124 18.48 -35.21 -24.42
CA ALA A 124 17.08 -35.41 -24.08
C ALA A 124 16.15 -34.47 -24.88
N ALA A 125 16.59 -33.24 -25.15
CA ALA A 125 15.86 -32.29 -26.00
C ALA A 125 15.82 -32.75 -27.47
N ASP A 126 16.94 -33.21 -28.03
CA ASP A 126 17.00 -33.77 -29.38
C ASP A 126 16.09 -35.00 -29.52
N ARG A 127 16.12 -35.88 -28.51
CA ARG A 127 15.28 -37.06 -28.45
C ARG A 127 13.80 -36.70 -28.36
N ALA A 128 13.41 -35.73 -27.54
CA ALA A 128 12.04 -35.24 -27.46
C ALA A 128 11.56 -34.65 -28.80
N ARG A 129 12.38 -33.85 -29.48
CA ARG A 129 12.06 -33.34 -30.83
C ARG A 129 11.87 -34.46 -31.83
N SER A 130 12.73 -35.48 -31.82
CA SER A 130 12.58 -36.65 -32.69
C SER A 130 11.27 -37.41 -32.44
N LEU A 131 10.83 -37.51 -31.18
CA LEU A 131 9.56 -38.16 -30.82
C LEU A 131 8.34 -37.31 -31.22
N LEU A 132 8.46 -35.99 -31.17
CA LEU A 132 7.38 -35.04 -31.49
C LEU A 132 7.33 -34.66 -32.98
N ALA A 133 8.36 -35.00 -33.77
CA ALA A 133 8.44 -34.71 -35.20
C ALA A 133 7.18 -35.10 -36.02
N PRO A 134 6.50 -36.23 -35.76
CA PRO A 134 5.26 -36.56 -36.47
C PRO A 134 4.13 -35.54 -36.31
N TYR A 135 4.17 -34.73 -35.24
CA TYR A 135 3.14 -33.74 -34.89
C TYR A 135 3.60 -32.29 -35.10
N GLU A 136 4.81 -32.06 -35.62
CA GLU A 136 5.48 -30.74 -35.63
C GLU A 136 4.62 -29.64 -36.26
N THR A 137 3.99 -29.93 -37.41
CA THR A 137 3.15 -28.97 -38.13
C THR A 137 1.93 -28.56 -37.30
N ASP A 138 1.24 -29.53 -36.71
CA ASP A 138 0.05 -29.29 -35.90
C ASP A 138 0.39 -28.59 -34.58
N LEU A 139 1.53 -28.96 -33.96
CA LEU A 139 2.00 -28.35 -32.73
C LEU A 139 2.40 -26.89 -32.93
N ARG A 140 3.07 -26.56 -34.05
CA ARG A 140 3.38 -25.16 -34.38
C ARG A 140 2.11 -24.34 -34.59
N ALA A 141 1.15 -24.85 -35.35
CA ALA A 141 -0.12 -24.17 -35.56
C ALA A 141 -0.89 -23.96 -34.23
N ALA A 142 -0.84 -24.95 -33.33
CA ALA A 142 -1.43 -24.82 -32.01
C ALA A 142 -0.70 -23.79 -31.14
N GLU A 143 0.63 -23.77 -31.17
CA GLU A 143 1.47 -22.82 -30.41
C GLU A 143 1.24 -21.37 -30.88
N ASP A 144 1.18 -21.14 -32.19
CA ASP A 144 0.89 -19.83 -32.78
C ASP A 144 -0.52 -19.31 -32.42
N SER A 145 -1.43 -20.21 -32.03
CA SER A 145 -2.82 -19.88 -31.65
C SER A 145 -3.02 -19.57 -30.17
N GLU A 146 -1.98 -19.72 -29.33
CA GLU A 146 -2.02 -19.45 -27.89
C GLU A 146 -1.01 -18.38 -27.46
N ARG A 147 -1.38 -17.56 -26.48
CA ARG A 147 -0.43 -16.71 -25.77
C ARG A 147 0.16 -17.48 -24.60
N SER A 148 1.45 -17.76 -24.65
CA SER A 148 2.15 -18.48 -23.58
C SER A 148 2.73 -17.52 -22.53
N LEU A 149 2.31 -17.71 -21.28
CA LEU A 149 2.81 -17.02 -20.09
C LEU A 149 3.53 -18.03 -19.19
N LEU A 150 4.80 -17.79 -18.90
CA LEU A 150 5.60 -18.67 -18.05
C LEU A 150 5.65 -18.14 -16.61
N LEU A 151 5.36 -19.01 -15.65
CA LEU A 151 5.53 -18.76 -14.22
C LEU A 151 6.75 -19.54 -13.69
N LEU A 152 7.74 -18.84 -13.14
CA LEU A 152 8.97 -19.43 -12.58
C LEU A 152 9.20 -19.02 -11.14
N HIS A 153 9.69 -19.94 -10.32
CA HIS A 153 10.17 -19.62 -8.96
C HIS A 153 11.48 -18.83 -8.98
N CYS A 154 12.44 -19.27 -9.80
CA CYS A 154 13.75 -18.65 -9.96
C CYS A 154 14.29 -18.93 -11.38
N GLU A 155 15.21 -18.09 -11.87
CA GLU A 155 15.98 -18.38 -13.08
C GLU A 155 17.05 -19.45 -12.86
N ASP A 156 17.58 -19.51 -11.63
CA ASP A 156 18.50 -20.55 -11.24
C ASP A 156 17.77 -21.89 -11.15
N VAL A 157 18.30 -22.89 -11.87
CA VAL A 157 17.68 -24.21 -12.02
C VAL A 157 17.62 -24.95 -10.70
N GLU A 158 18.69 -24.87 -9.89
CA GLU A 158 18.76 -25.60 -8.61
C GLU A 158 17.79 -24.99 -7.61
N GLU A 159 17.79 -23.67 -7.47
CA GLU A 159 16.89 -22.94 -6.58
C GLU A 159 15.43 -23.06 -7.02
N GLY A 160 15.15 -22.98 -8.32
CA GLY A 160 13.81 -23.20 -8.87
C GLY A 160 13.30 -24.60 -8.56
N THR A 161 14.13 -25.62 -8.77
CA THR A 161 13.80 -27.02 -8.45
C THR A 161 13.53 -27.19 -6.97
N ARG A 162 14.40 -26.65 -6.10
CA ARG A 162 14.25 -26.71 -4.64
C ARG A 162 12.91 -26.12 -4.20
N ARG A 163 12.52 -24.97 -4.75
CA ARG A 163 11.25 -24.30 -4.44
C ARG A 163 10.02 -25.05 -4.98
N SER A 164 10.10 -25.62 -6.18
CA SER A 164 9.02 -26.49 -6.69
C SER A 164 8.78 -27.70 -5.81
N LEU A 165 9.84 -28.29 -5.25
CA LEU A 165 9.76 -29.47 -4.39
C LEU A 165 9.40 -29.16 -2.93
N SER A 166 9.61 -27.94 -2.44
CA SER A 166 9.38 -27.61 -1.01
C SER A 166 7.90 -27.69 -0.57
N HIS A 167 6.97 -27.75 -1.52
CA HIS A 167 5.54 -27.86 -1.26
C HIS A 167 5.02 -29.31 -1.32
N GLU A 168 5.88 -30.27 -1.65
CA GLU A 168 5.52 -31.69 -1.71
C GLU A 168 5.68 -32.34 -0.32
N ALA A 169 4.66 -33.07 0.11
CA ALA A 169 4.71 -33.81 1.38
C ALA A 169 5.75 -34.95 1.34
N THR A 170 5.97 -35.53 0.17
CA THR A 170 6.91 -36.62 -0.06
C THR A 170 7.53 -36.47 -1.45
N VAL A 171 8.86 -36.48 -1.51
CA VAL A 171 9.62 -36.35 -2.76
C VAL A 171 10.43 -37.61 -2.97
N THR A 172 10.23 -38.29 -4.10
CA THR A 172 11.09 -39.40 -4.53
C THR A 172 12.29 -38.88 -5.32
N ASP A 173 13.42 -39.60 -5.30
CA ASP A 173 14.63 -39.21 -6.04
C ASP A 173 14.37 -39.08 -7.55
N VAL A 174 13.51 -39.95 -8.09
CA VAL A 174 13.11 -39.94 -9.51
C VAL A 174 12.32 -38.66 -9.83
N TYR A 175 11.37 -38.28 -8.97
CA TYR A 175 10.59 -37.06 -9.17
C TYR A 175 11.44 -35.79 -9.00
N ALA A 176 12.36 -35.77 -8.03
CA ALA A 176 13.31 -34.66 -7.88
C ALA A 176 14.21 -34.51 -9.12
N THR A 177 14.72 -35.62 -9.64
CA THR A 177 15.54 -35.64 -10.87
C THR A 177 14.73 -35.17 -12.08
N TYR A 178 13.48 -35.61 -12.20
CA TYR A 178 12.56 -35.14 -13.22
C TYR A 178 12.33 -33.62 -13.14
N GLN A 179 12.04 -33.08 -11.95
CA GLN A 179 11.82 -31.64 -11.77
C GLN A 179 13.05 -30.81 -12.11
N ARG A 180 14.26 -31.30 -11.79
CA ARG A 180 15.52 -30.66 -12.20
C ARG A 180 15.65 -30.60 -13.72
N HIS A 181 15.46 -31.73 -14.40
CA HIS A 181 15.49 -31.76 -15.87
C HIS A 181 14.39 -30.90 -16.50
N LEU A 182 13.20 -30.86 -15.89
CA LEU A 182 12.13 -29.98 -16.36
C LEU A 182 12.54 -28.51 -16.29
N HIS A 183 13.18 -28.07 -15.20
CA HIS A 183 13.72 -26.70 -15.09
C HIS A 183 14.82 -26.42 -16.10
N GLU A 184 15.75 -27.36 -16.35
CA GLU A 184 16.78 -27.23 -17.38
C GLU A 184 16.15 -27.01 -18.77
N GLN A 185 15.11 -27.78 -19.09
CA GLN A 185 14.42 -27.67 -20.39
C GLN A 185 13.59 -26.40 -20.52
N ILE A 186 12.90 -25.98 -19.46
CA ILE A 186 12.16 -24.71 -19.46
C ILE A 186 13.12 -23.54 -19.64
N THR A 187 14.25 -23.53 -18.92
CA THR A 187 15.29 -22.49 -19.05
C THR A 187 15.85 -22.43 -20.47
N ARG A 188 16.05 -23.59 -21.11
CA ARG A 188 16.42 -23.65 -22.53
C ARG A 188 15.34 -23.02 -23.42
N LEU A 189 14.08 -23.41 -23.25
CA LEU A 189 12.98 -22.89 -24.06
C LEU A 189 12.73 -21.38 -23.86
N VAL A 190 13.03 -20.84 -22.67
CA VAL A 190 13.07 -19.39 -22.43
C VAL A 190 14.16 -18.73 -23.27
N LYS A 191 15.38 -19.29 -23.30
CA LYS A 191 16.48 -18.78 -24.15
C LYS A 191 16.17 -18.88 -25.64
N ASP A 192 15.40 -19.90 -26.03
CA ASP A 192 14.91 -20.09 -27.40
C ASP A 192 13.73 -19.16 -27.75
N GLY A 193 13.26 -18.32 -26.81
CA GLY A 193 12.17 -17.36 -27.05
C GLY A 193 10.78 -18.00 -27.21
N ARG A 194 10.59 -19.23 -26.73
CA ARG A 194 9.34 -20.01 -26.90
C ARG A 194 8.21 -19.58 -25.97
N PHE A 195 8.49 -18.71 -24.99
CA PHE A 195 7.48 -18.14 -24.10
C PHE A 195 7.30 -16.65 -24.40
N GLY A 196 6.05 -16.21 -24.53
CA GLY A 196 5.76 -14.82 -24.88
C GLY A 196 6.06 -13.84 -23.76
N GLU A 197 5.87 -14.27 -22.51
CA GLU A 197 6.15 -13.51 -21.29
C GLU A 197 6.61 -14.45 -20.17
N THR A 198 7.45 -13.95 -19.26
CA THR A 198 7.90 -14.70 -18.06
C THR A 198 7.68 -13.87 -16.81
N ILE A 199 7.08 -14.47 -15.79
CA ILE A 199 6.87 -13.88 -14.46
C ILE A 199 7.66 -14.68 -13.43
N HIS A 200 8.49 -13.98 -12.66
CA HIS A 200 9.20 -14.54 -11.51
C HIS A 200 8.34 -14.39 -10.26
N ILE A 201 7.99 -15.52 -9.68
CA ILE A 201 7.12 -15.61 -8.50
C ILE A 201 7.91 -15.38 -7.24
N SER A 202 9.05 -16.07 -7.06
CA SER A 202 9.83 -16.05 -5.81
C SER A 202 8.92 -16.18 -4.58
N ASP A 203 9.04 -15.27 -3.60
CA ASP A 203 8.18 -15.20 -2.41
C ASP A 203 7.09 -14.11 -2.54
N ARG A 204 6.77 -13.68 -3.77
CA ARG A 204 5.82 -12.58 -4.00
C ARG A 204 4.38 -13.00 -3.66
N PRO A 205 3.56 -12.09 -3.12
CA PRO A 205 2.16 -12.37 -2.80
C PRO A 205 1.34 -12.74 -4.04
N THR A 206 0.28 -13.53 -3.82
CA THR A 206 -0.60 -13.99 -4.92
C THR A 206 -1.22 -12.82 -5.68
N VAL A 207 -1.65 -11.76 -4.99
CA VAL A 207 -2.28 -10.59 -5.60
C VAL A 207 -1.29 -9.80 -6.45
N THR A 208 -0.03 -9.70 -6.03
CA THR A 208 1.03 -9.07 -6.83
C THR A 208 1.28 -9.81 -8.14
N ILE A 209 1.26 -11.15 -8.12
CA ILE A 209 1.36 -11.95 -9.34
C ILE A 209 0.11 -11.78 -10.21
N GLN A 210 -1.09 -11.71 -9.61
CA GLN A 210 -2.31 -11.40 -10.35
C GLN A 210 -2.27 -10.04 -11.05
N ASP A 211 -1.79 -8.99 -10.38
CA ASP A 211 -1.68 -7.65 -10.97
C ASP A 211 -0.78 -7.69 -12.22
N GLU A 212 0.36 -8.36 -12.13
CA GLU A 212 1.28 -8.52 -13.25
C GLU A 212 0.70 -9.36 -14.39
N VAL A 213 0.08 -10.49 -14.07
CA VAL A 213 -0.64 -11.33 -15.05
C VAL A 213 -1.68 -10.50 -15.80
N ARG A 214 -2.52 -9.76 -15.08
CA ARG A 214 -3.58 -8.94 -15.69
C ARG A 214 -3.03 -7.77 -16.51
N ARG A 215 -1.95 -7.12 -16.04
CA ARG A 215 -1.26 -6.08 -16.81
C ARG A 215 -0.73 -6.61 -18.15
N LEU A 216 -0.20 -7.83 -18.18
CA LEU A 216 0.31 -8.47 -19.40
C LEU A 216 -0.82 -8.97 -20.32
N LEU A 217 -1.92 -9.45 -19.75
CA LEU A 217 -3.00 -10.07 -20.51
C LEU A 217 -4.11 -9.10 -20.94
N SER A 218 -4.36 -8.02 -20.21
CA SER A 218 -5.44 -7.06 -20.51
C SER A 218 -5.39 -6.44 -21.92
N PRO A 219 -4.21 -6.19 -22.54
CA PRO A 219 -4.16 -5.74 -23.93
C PRO A 219 -4.64 -6.78 -24.95
N LEU A 220 -4.69 -8.07 -24.59
CA LEU A 220 -5.06 -9.15 -25.51
C LEU A 220 -6.55 -9.22 -25.76
N HIS A 221 -7.38 -8.86 -24.78
CA HIS A 221 -8.83 -8.92 -24.90
C HIS A 221 -9.52 -8.04 -23.84
N PRO A 222 -10.51 -7.19 -24.20
CA PRO A 222 -11.14 -6.25 -23.26
C PRO A 222 -11.94 -6.90 -22.12
N ALA A 223 -12.29 -8.18 -22.25
CA ALA A 223 -12.91 -8.93 -21.16
C ALA A 223 -11.94 -9.30 -20.02
N ILE A 224 -10.63 -9.20 -20.26
CA ILE A 224 -9.61 -9.47 -19.24
C ILE A 224 -9.51 -8.24 -18.31
N PRO A 225 -9.71 -8.40 -16.99
CA PRO A 225 -9.63 -7.29 -16.05
C PRO A 225 -8.23 -6.65 -16.07
N GLY A 226 -8.16 -5.34 -15.83
CA GLY A 226 -6.93 -4.54 -15.98
C GLY A 226 -5.87 -4.79 -14.92
N ARG A 227 -6.05 -4.25 -13.71
CA ARG A 227 -5.13 -4.42 -12.57
C ARG A 227 -5.81 -5.20 -11.44
N ALA A 228 -5.04 -5.74 -10.50
CA ALA A 228 -5.59 -6.42 -9.32
C ALA A 228 -5.18 -5.69 -8.05
N MET A 229 -6.14 -5.11 -7.31
CA MET A 229 -5.90 -4.38 -6.05
C MET A 229 -4.65 -3.48 -6.09
N ALA A 230 -4.50 -2.74 -7.19
CA ALA A 230 -3.35 -1.89 -7.42
C ALA A 230 -3.28 -0.78 -6.39
N ASP A 231 -2.18 -0.75 -5.63
CA ASP A 231 -1.84 0.36 -4.73
C ASP A 231 -2.88 0.56 -3.59
N VAL A 232 -3.71 -0.46 -3.32
CA VAL A 232 -4.69 -0.44 -2.21
C VAL A 232 -4.15 -1.16 -1.00
N HIS A 233 -4.16 -0.48 0.14
CA HIS A 233 -3.87 -1.05 1.43
C HIS A 233 -5.12 -1.60 2.13
N VAL A 234 -5.01 -2.76 2.78
CA VAL A 234 -6.07 -3.41 3.54
C VAL A 234 -5.70 -3.50 5.03
N ALA A 235 -6.42 -2.78 5.88
CA ALA A 235 -6.37 -2.92 7.33
C ALA A 235 -7.43 -3.93 7.80
N ALA A 236 -7.01 -5.10 8.26
CA ALA A 236 -7.91 -6.16 8.67
C ALA A 236 -8.04 -6.22 10.20
N LEU A 237 -9.26 -5.99 10.69
CA LEU A 237 -9.55 -5.82 12.11
C LEU A 237 -10.04 -7.13 12.74
N GLY A 238 -9.22 -7.67 13.65
CA GLY A 238 -9.47 -8.85 14.48
C GLY A 238 -9.78 -8.52 15.94
N GLY A 239 -10.25 -9.52 16.68
CA GLY A 239 -10.57 -9.40 18.11
C GLY A 239 -11.85 -10.13 18.52
N MET A 240 -11.95 -10.45 19.81
CA MET A 240 -13.13 -11.11 20.40
C MET A 240 -14.39 -10.23 20.37
N SER A 241 -15.55 -10.75 20.80
CA SER A 241 -16.80 -9.99 20.78
C SER A 241 -16.72 -8.75 21.68
N GLU A 242 -17.26 -7.62 21.21
CA GLU A 242 -17.19 -6.32 21.90
C GLU A 242 -15.78 -5.75 22.12
N SER A 243 -14.77 -6.20 21.35
CA SER A 243 -13.39 -5.67 21.40
C SER A 243 -13.21 -4.28 20.74
N GLY A 244 -14.25 -3.69 20.16
CA GLY A 244 -14.18 -2.36 19.51
C GLY A 244 -13.81 -2.35 18.03
N LYS A 245 -13.80 -3.49 17.32
CA LYS A 245 -13.48 -3.56 15.87
C LYS A 245 -14.32 -2.58 15.05
N SER A 246 -15.64 -2.61 15.26
CA SER A 246 -16.57 -1.71 14.57
C SER A 246 -16.27 -0.24 14.83
N THR A 247 -15.83 0.11 16.04
CA THR A 247 -15.44 1.48 16.41
C THR A 247 -14.15 1.88 15.69
N ALA A 248 -13.17 0.99 15.65
CA ALA A 248 -11.91 1.22 14.94
C ALA A 248 -12.12 1.37 13.42
N GLY A 249 -12.91 0.48 12.80
CA GLY A 249 -13.23 0.56 11.38
C GLY A 249 -14.02 1.84 11.04
N GLU A 250 -14.92 2.26 11.91
CA GLU A 250 -15.64 3.53 11.73
C GLU A 250 -14.72 4.74 11.85
N TYR A 251 -13.81 4.73 12.82
CA TYR A 251 -12.82 5.80 13.01
C TYR A 251 -11.90 5.93 11.78
N LEU A 252 -11.36 4.81 11.27
CA LEU A 252 -10.54 4.81 10.05
C LEU A 252 -11.32 5.34 8.83
N ARG A 253 -12.62 5.04 8.74
CA ARG A 253 -13.47 5.56 7.66
C ARG A 253 -13.67 7.06 7.74
N THR A 254 -13.95 7.60 8.93
CA THR A 254 -14.29 9.02 9.08
C THR A 254 -13.09 9.94 9.21
N HIS A 255 -11.96 9.45 9.71
CA HIS A 255 -10.75 10.25 9.95
C HIS A 255 -9.63 10.01 8.94
N HIS A 256 -9.58 8.82 8.34
CA HIS A 256 -8.49 8.42 7.43
C HIS A 256 -8.99 7.99 6.05
N GLY A 257 -10.28 8.19 5.74
CA GLY A 257 -10.83 7.96 4.40
C GLY A 257 -10.95 6.49 3.97
N HIS A 258 -10.69 5.52 4.86
CA HIS A 258 -10.80 4.10 4.51
C HIS A 258 -12.23 3.74 4.09
N ALA A 259 -12.41 2.90 3.07
CA ALA A 259 -13.67 2.18 2.96
C ALA A 259 -13.80 1.17 4.10
N ARG A 260 -15.02 0.92 4.60
CA ARG A 260 -15.26 -0.03 5.70
C ARG A 260 -16.15 -1.17 5.23
N LEU A 261 -15.59 -2.38 5.19
CA LEU A 261 -16.25 -3.55 4.59
C LEU A 261 -16.37 -4.69 5.59
N LYS A 262 -17.51 -5.38 5.54
CA LYS A 262 -17.73 -6.59 6.34
C LYS A 262 -17.24 -7.83 5.59
N ILE A 263 -16.35 -8.62 6.19
CA ILE A 263 -15.83 -9.88 5.62
C ILE A 263 -16.97 -10.83 5.25
N GLY A 264 -18.01 -10.92 6.09
CA GLY A 264 -19.15 -11.76 5.77
C GLY A 264 -19.87 -11.33 4.50
N TYR A 265 -20.03 -10.02 4.29
CA TYR A 265 -20.59 -9.47 3.05
C TYR A 265 -19.67 -9.75 1.85
N LEU A 266 -18.36 -9.61 2.01
CA LEU A 266 -17.39 -9.89 0.94
C LEU A 266 -17.47 -11.35 0.49
N ILE A 267 -17.44 -12.29 1.43
CA ILE A 267 -17.54 -13.73 1.17
C ILE A 267 -18.87 -14.06 0.48
N GLU A 268 -20.00 -13.60 1.04
CA GLU A 268 -21.33 -13.89 0.49
C GLU A 268 -21.53 -13.29 -0.90
N ASN A 269 -21.04 -12.07 -1.15
CA ASN A 269 -21.14 -11.44 -2.46
C ASN A 269 -20.34 -12.18 -3.53
N ALA A 270 -19.08 -12.52 -3.23
CA ALA A 270 -18.24 -13.29 -4.18
C ALA A 270 -18.78 -14.71 -4.38
N ALA A 271 -19.24 -15.37 -3.31
CA ALA A 271 -19.83 -16.70 -3.38
C ALA A 271 -21.09 -16.74 -4.26
N SER A 272 -21.98 -15.76 -4.09
CA SER A 272 -23.20 -15.64 -4.90
C SER A 272 -22.87 -15.50 -6.40
N ARG A 273 -21.88 -14.67 -6.75
CA ARG A 273 -21.41 -14.50 -8.13
C ARG A 273 -20.80 -15.78 -8.71
N ALA A 274 -20.18 -16.59 -7.86
CA ALA A 274 -19.57 -17.86 -8.23
C ALA A 274 -20.56 -19.05 -8.18
N GLY A 275 -21.83 -18.84 -7.82
CA GLY A 275 -22.82 -19.91 -7.68
C GLY A 275 -22.55 -20.85 -6.49
N ILE A 276 -21.85 -20.38 -5.46
CA ILE A 276 -21.50 -21.15 -4.26
C ILE A 276 -22.57 -20.94 -3.19
N ALA A 277 -23.25 -22.02 -2.77
CA ALA A 277 -24.33 -21.94 -1.79
C ALA A 277 -23.87 -21.81 -0.33
N GLU A 278 -22.79 -22.51 0.07
CA GLU A 278 -22.33 -22.58 1.47
C GLU A 278 -20.86 -22.17 1.60
N PRO A 279 -20.52 -20.87 1.50
CA PRO A 279 -19.13 -20.43 1.41
C PRO A 279 -18.31 -20.68 2.68
N TYR A 280 -18.94 -20.69 3.86
CA TYR A 280 -18.24 -20.96 5.13
C TYR A 280 -17.92 -22.45 5.38
N ARG A 281 -18.39 -23.36 4.52
CA ARG A 281 -17.95 -24.77 4.54
C ARG A 281 -16.74 -25.03 3.64
N LEU A 282 -16.31 -24.03 2.88
CA LEU A 282 -15.14 -24.12 2.01
C LEU A 282 -13.85 -24.08 2.83
N GLY A 283 -12.78 -24.65 2.27
CA GLY A 283 -11.46 -24.57 2.88
C GLY A 283 -10.94 -23.13 3.00
N PRO A 284 -10.04 -22.85 3.96
CA PRO A 284 -9.53 -21.51 4.26
C PRO A 284 -8.98 -20.74 3.04
N VAL A 285 -8.28 -21.44 2.15
CA VAL A 285 -7.74 -20.88 0.90
C VAL A 285 -8.85 -20.30 0.03
N VAL A 286 -9.95 -21.03 -0.15
CA VAL A 286 -11.05 -20.58 -1.02
C VAL A 286 -11.80 -19.42 -0.37
N GLN A 287 -11.97 -19.42 0.95
CA GLN A 287 -12.56 -18.28 1.66
C GLN A 287 -11.71 -17.01 1.48
N ALA A 288 -10.39 -17.11 1.62
CA ALA A 288 -9.47 -15.99 1.35
C ALA A 288 -9.54 -15.53 -0.10
N GLU A 289 -9.66 -16.44 -1.08
CA GLU A 289 -9.84 -16.09 -2.49
C GLU A 289 -11.16 -15.34 -2.74
N LEU A 290 -12.25 -15.69 -2.06
CA LEU A 290 -13.53 -14.98 -2.15
C LEU A 290 -13.42 -13.56 -1.57
N ILE A 291 -12.71 -13.39 -0.45
CA ILE A 291 -12.45 -12.06 0.14
C ILE A 291 -11.65 -11.20 -0.85
N VAL A 292 -10.57 -11.75 -1.43
CA VAL A 292 -9.73 -11.03 -2.40
C VAL A 292 -10.51 -10.67 -3.67
N ASP A 293 -11.33 -11.58 -4.23
CA ASP A 293 -12.17 -11.26 -5.40
C ASP A 293 -13.11 -10.09 -5.08
N ALA A 294 -13.84 -10.16 -3.95
CA ALA A 294 -14.77 -9.10 -3.57
C ALA A 294 -14.08 -7.76 -3.32
N LEU A 295 -12.91 -7.76 -2.67
CA LEU A 295 -12.09 -6.56 -2.48
C LEU A 295 -11.63 -5.97 -3.81
N ASP A 296 -11.13 -6.81 -4.71
CA ASP A 296 -10.70 -6.41 -6.05
C ASP A 296 -11.83 -5.74 -6.83
N ARG A 297 -13.05 -6.34 -6.84
CA ARG A 297 -14.21 -5.71 -7.51
C ARG A 297 -14.60 -4.38 -6.85
N TYR A 298 -14.54 -4.33 -5.53
CA TYR A 298 -14.89 -3.12 -4.79
C TYR A 298 -13.91 -1.99 -5.11
N CYS A 299 -12.60 -2.27 -5.10
CA CYS A 299 -11.56 -1.28 -5.40
C CYS A 299 -11.61 -0.84 -6.86
N GLU A 300 -11.90 -1.73 -7.82
CA GLU A 300 -12.09 -1.35 -9.22
C GLU A 300 -13.27 -0.39 -9.40
N ALA A 301 -14.38 -0.63 -8.70
CA ALA A 301 -15.54 0.26 -8.73
C ALA A 301 -15.30 1.59 -7.99
N HIS A 302 -14.30 1.65 -7.11
CA HIS A 302 -13.96 2.81 -6.28
C HIS A 302 -12.47 3.13 -6.42
N HIS A 303 -12.03 3.36 -7.66
CA HIS A 303 -10.63 3.56 -8.05
C HIS A 303 -9.91 4.74 -7.35
N PHE A 304 -10.65 5.62 -6.66
CA PHE A 304 -10.10 6.72 -5.87
C PHE A 304 -9.69 6.30 -4.45
N LEU A 305 -9.99 5.07 -4.02
CA LEU A 305 -9.58 4.54 -2.73
C LEU A 305 -8.14 4.02 -2.81
N ASP A 306 -7.32 4.43 -1.85
CA ASP A 306 -6.00 3.87 -1.58
C ASP A 306 -6.01 2.92 -0.36
N SER A 307 -7.09 2.93 0.42
CA SER A 307 -7.16 2.26 1.73
C SER A 307 -8.54 1.68 2.03
N VAL A 308 -8.56 0.45 2.55
CA VAL A 308 -9.78 -0.26 2.95
C VAL A 308 -9.56 -0.85 4.34
N SER A 309 -10.62 -0.88 5.14
CA SER A 309 -10.68 -1.64 6.39
C SER A 309 -11.67 -2.79 6.24
N ILE A 310 -11.28 -4.00 6.65
CA ILE A 310 -12.14 -5.19 6.64
C ILE A 310 -12.37 -5.72 8.04
N GLU A 311 -13.60 -6.14 8.33
CA GLU A 311 -13.94 -6.68 9.64
C GLU A 311 -15.14 -7.65 9.60
N SER A 312 -15.32 -8.57 10.54
CA SER A 312 -14.39 -8.96 11.59
C SER A 312 -13.63 -10.19 11.12
N LEU A 313 -12.30 -10.17 11.29
CA LEU A 313 -11.53 -11.41 11.22
C LEU A 313 -12.00 -12.33 12.36
N HIS A 314 -12.36 -13.56 12.02
CA HIS A 314 -12.98 -14.48 12.97
C HIS A 314 -12.58 -15.95 12.75
N ASP A 315 -11.70 -16.23 11.79
CA ASP A 315 -11.18 -17.56 11.47
C ASP A 315 -9.67 -17.46 11.26
N PHE A 316 -8.89 -18.23 12.02
CA PHE A 316 -7.43 -18.13 12.02
C PHE A 316 -6.83 -18.55 10.67
N ASP A 317 -7.22 -19.72 10.16
CA ASP A 317 -6.62 -20.29 8.97
C ASP A 317 -6.94 -19.45 7.73
N SER A 318 -8.17 -18.94 7.61
CA SER A 318 -8.55 -18.08 6.50
C SER A 318 -7.83 -16.72 6.56
N THR A 319 -7.54 -16.23 7.78
CA THR A 319 -6.75 -15.00 7.97
C THR A 319 -5.29 -15.23 7.56
N ALA A 320 -4.71 -16.37 7.90
CA ALA A 320 -3.34 -16.72 7.49
C ALA A 320 -3.21 -16.83 5.96
N GLU A 321 -4.20 -17.44 5.29
CA GLU A 321 -4.23 -17.50 3.82
C GLU A 321 -4.42 -16.12 3.19
N LEU A 322 -5.25 -15.26 3.79
CA LEU A 322 -5.41 -13.88 3.34
C LEU A 322 -4.10 -13.09 3.45
N ALA A 323 -3.38 -13.22 4.56
CA ALA A 323 -2.04 -12.63 4.74
C ALA A 323 -1.05 -13.12 3.69
N ARG A 324 -1.05 -14.42 3.37
CA ARG A 324 -0.20 -14.96 2.31
C ARG A 324 -0.56 -14.44 0.92
N MET A 325 -1.84 -14.16 0.66
CA MET A 325 -2.29 -13.68 -0.65
C MET A 325 -2.00 -12.20 -0.88
N LEU A 326 -2.22 -11.35 0.12
CA LEU A 326 -2.04 -9.90 0.05
C LEU A 326 -0.62 -9.45 0.44
N GLY A 327 0.08 -10.21 1.28
CA GLY A 327 1.42 -9.89 1.75
C GLY A 327 1.49 -8.49 2.37
N PRO A 328 2.44 -7.63 1.97
CA PRO A 328 2.61 -6.28 2.52
C PRO A 328 1.40 -5.34 2.33
N GLN A 329 0.48 -5.66 1.40
CA GLN A 329 -0.76 -4.91 1.23
C GLN A 329 -1.73 -5.11 2.40
N LEU A 330 -1.56 -6.13 3.24
CA LEU A 330 -2.40 -6.40 4.41
C LEU A 330 -1.68 -6.00 5.71
N THR A 331 -2.42 -5.35 6.61
CA THR A 331 -2.04 -5.18 8.02
C THR A 331 -3.15 -5.79 8.85
N ILE A 332 -2.83 -6.86 9.58
CA ILE A 332 -3.70 -7.48 10.55
C ILE A 332 -3.52 -6.74 11.87
N THR A 333 -4.62 -6.15 12.34
CA THR A 333 -4.68 -5.44 13.61
C THR A 333 -5.64 -6.17 14.54
N TYR A 334 -5.13 -6.68 15.65
CA TYR A 334 -5.94 -7.35 16.67
C TYR A 334 -6.24 -6.39 17.82
N LEU A 335 -7.53 -6.15 18.08
CA LEU A 335 -7.95 -5.41 19.26
C LEU A 335 -8.08 -6.34 20.45
N ASP A 336 -7.12 -6.23 21.37
CA ASP A 336 -7.10 -6.98 22.61
C ASP A 336 -7.88 -6.23 23.68
N THR A 337 -8.89 -6.87 24.25
CA THR A 337 -9.73 -6.26 25.28
C THR A 337 -10.11 -7.33 26.27
N SER A 338 -9.90 -7.02 27.55
CA SER A 338 -10.18 -7.93 28.65
C SER A 338 -11.64 -8.38 28.64
N PRO A 339 -11.93 -9.63 29.05
CA PRO A 339 -13.30 -10.13 29.14
C PRO A 339 -14.23 -9.25 29.98
N ALA A 340 -13.71 -8.64 31.05
CA ALA A 340 -14.48 -7.76 31.93
C ALA A 340 -14.98 -6.50 31.20
N VAL A 341 -14.10 -5.83 30.44
CA VAL A 341 -14.47 -4.64 29.66
C VAL A 341 -15.43 -5.02 28.52
N ARG A 342 -15.19 -6.14 27.84
CA ARG A 342 -16.08 -6.62 26.76
C ARG A 342 -17.49 -6.96 27.28
N ALA A 343 -17.58 -7.59 28.46
CA ALA A 343 -18.84 -7.87 29.13
C ALA A 343 -19.61 -6.58 29.51
N GLN A 344 -18.90 -5.53 29.95
CA GLN A 344 -19.51 -4.23 30.23
C GLN A 344 -20.01 -3.50 28.98
N ARG A 345 -19.29 -3.64 27.85
CA ARG A 345 -19.68 -3.04 26.56
C ARG A 345 -20.85 -3.77 25.88
N GLY A 346 -21.09 -5.04 26.23
CA GLY A 346 -22.13 -5.87 25.63
C GLY A 346 -23.54 -5.38 25.94
N THR A 347 -24.29 -4.96 24.91
CA THR A 347 -25.66 -4.47 25.07
C THR A 347 -26.67 -5.57 25.42
N ALA A 348 -26.37 -6.83 25.10
CA ALA A 348 -27.18 -8.00 25.41
C ALA A 348 -26.75 -8.70 26.72
N GLY A 349 -25.81 -8.10 27.47
CA GLY A 349 -25.30 -8.62 28.73
C GLY A 349 -24.08 -9.54 28.58
N ALA A 350 -23.43 -9.83 29.71
CA ALA A 350 -22.16 -10.55 29.76
C ALA A 350 -22.24 -11.99 29.19
N GLN A 351 -23.36 -12.70 29.40
CA GLN A 351 -23.51 -14.08 28.94
C GLN A 351 -23.52 -14.18 27.42
N ASP A 352 -24.21 -13.26 26.74
CA ASP A 352 -24.23 -13.21 25.27
C ASP A 352 -22.82 -12.99 24.68
N VAL A 353 -22.00 -12.17 25.33
CA VAL A 353 -20.60 -11.96 24.92
C VAL A 353 -19.80 -13.27 25.06
N LEU A 354 -19.96 -13.99 26.17
CA LEU A 354 -19.30 -15.27 26.41
C LEU A 354 -19.71 -16.33 25.38
N ASP A 355 -21.01 -16.44 25.08
CA ASP A 355 -21.52 -17.44 24.12
C ASP A 355 -20.99 -17.16 22.71
N ARG A 356 -20.98 -15.89 22.28
CA ARG A 356 -20.38 -15.48 20.99
C ARG A 356 -18.87 -15.71 20.94
N ASP A 357 -18.18 -15.53 22.05
CA ASP A 357 -16.75 -15.78 22.14
C ASP A 357 -16.41 -17.26 22.02
N LEU A 358 -17.20 -18.16 22.61
CA LEU A 358 -17.00 -19.61 22.46
C LEU A 358 -17.00 -20.01 20.98
N VAL A 359 -17.95 -19.49 20.21
CA VAL A 359 -18.03 -19.74 18.76
C VAL A 359 -16.81 -19.17 18.02
N LYS A 360 -16.35 -17.98 18.40
CA LYS A 360 -15.15 -17.36 17.78
C LYS A 360 -13.87 -18.09 18.13
N SER A 361 -13.70 -18.48 19.38
CA SER A 361 -12.53 -19.25 19.82
C SER A 361 -12.48 -20.63 19.17
N ALA A 362 -13.64 -21.27 18.93
CA ALA A 362 -13.70 -22.52 18.16
C ALA A 362 -13.14 -22.38 16.72
N ARG A 363 -13.23 -21.18 16.14
CA ARG A 363 -12.65 -20.83 14.83
C ARG A 363 -11.22 -20.25 14.93
N GLY A 364 -10.67 -20.18 16.14
CA GLY A 364 -9.35 -19.61 16.40
C GLY A 364 -9.30 -18.07 16.33
N GLY A 365 -10.43 -17.38 16.51
CA GLY A 365 -10.47 -15.92 16.49
C GLY A 365 -9.51 -15.25 17.47
N ASP A 366 -9.29 -15.86 18.64
CA ASP A 366 -8.31 -15.44 19.66
C ASP A 366 -6.85 -15.63 19.20
N LYS A 367 -6.59 -16.67 18.40
CA LYS A 367 -5.24 -16.99 17.88
C LYS A 367 -4.75 -16.01 16.83
N ILE A 368 -5.63 -15.20 16.25
CA ILE A 368 -5.28 -14.18 15.25
C ILE A 368 -4.27 -13.17 15.82
N ALA A 369 -4.29 -12.93 17.13
CA ALA A 369 -3.28 -12.09 17.79
C ALA A 369 -1.84 -12.57 17.53
N SER A 370 -1.61 -13.87 17.30
CA SER A 370 -0.27 -14.42 17.06
C SER A 370 0.29 -14.14 15.66
N ILE A 371 -0.56 -13.78 14.70
CA ILE A 371 -0.19 -13.43 13.31
C ILE A 371 -0.46 -11.95 12.99
N ALA A 372 -0.94 -11.19 13.97
CA ALA A 372 -1.21 -9.77 13.83
C ALA A 372 0.11 -8.99 13.78
N GLN A 373 0.20 -8.02 12.86
CA GLN A 373 1.32 -7.08 12.84
C GLN A 373 1.19 -6.07 13.99
N GLU A 374 -0.06 -5.75 14.36
CA GLU A 374 -0.38 -4.81 15.44
C GLU A 374 -1.36 -5.44 16.43
N VAL A 375 -1.01 -5.42 17.71
CA VAL A 375 -1.92 -5.80 18.80
C VAL A 375 -2.17 -4.56 19.66
N ILE A 376 -3.41 -4.06 19.62
CA ILE A 376 -3.79 -2.84 20.33
C ILE A 376 -4.61 -3.21 21.56
N GLY A 377 -4.06 -2.94 22.74
CA GLY A 377 -4.82 -2.98 23.99
C GLY A 377 -5.93 -1.92 23.96
N ASN A 378 -7.16 -2.34 24.20
CA ASN A 378 -8.36 -1.51 24.11
C ASN A 378 -9.24 -1.60 25.37
N ASP A 379 -8.59 -1.84 26.51
CA ASP A 379 -9.19 -1.67 27.84
C ASP A 379 -9.25 -0.19 28.27
N GLY A 380 -8.36 0.64 27.71
CA GLY A 380 -8.21 2.06 28.01
C GLY A 380 -9.29 2.96 27.41
N GLY A 381 -8.98 4.26 27.42
CA GLY A 381 -9.87 5.31 26.90
C GLY A 381 -9.92 5.32 25.38
N ARG A 382 -11.02 5.84 24.82
CA ARG A 382 -11.21 5.98 23.36
C ARG A 382 -10.07 6.76 22.68
N LEU A 383 -9.57 7.81 23.33
CA LEU A 383 -8.46 8.62 22.79
C LEU A 383 -7.19 7.78 22.56
N GLU A 384 -6.89 6.82 23.42
CA GLU A 384 -5.71 5.96 23.26
C GLU A 384 -5.84 5.06 22.02
N LEU A 385 -7.03 4.46 21.83
CA LEU A 385 -7.33 3.68 20.63
C LEU A 385 -7.20 4.54 19.37
N GLU A 386 -7.81 5.74 19.38
CA GLU A 386 -7.77 6.67 18.24
C GLU A 386 -6.32 7.05 17.88
N ARG A 387 -5.45 7.33 18.86
CA ARG A 387 -4.03 7.62 18.60
C ARG A 387 -3.23 6.46 18.04
N ARG A 388 -3.56 5.23 18.46
CA ARG A 388 -2.94 4.02 17.88
C ARG A 388 -3.39 3.80 16.43
N LEU A 389 -4.67 4.07 16.13
CA LEU A 389 -5.21 4.00 14.78
C LEU A 389 -4.66 5.11 13.87
N ASP A 390 -4.50 6.34 14.39
CA ASP A 390 -3.84 7.44 13.69
C ASP A 390 -2.44 7.03 13.26
N ARG A 391 -1.62 6.54 14.19
CA ARG A 391 -0.27 6.06 13.87
C ARG A 391 -0.29 4.98 12.79
N MET A 392 -1.19 4.01 12.89
CA MET A 392 -1.30 2.90 11.93
C MET A 392 -1.62 3.40 10.51
N ALA A 393 -2.57 4.34 10.38
CA ALA A 393 -2.95 4.92 9.09
C ALA A 393 -1.84 5.82 8.53
N LEU A 394 -1.32 6.73 9.37
CA LEU A 394 -0.35 7.74 8.97
C LEU A 394 1.04 7.18 8.64
N THR A 395 1.48 6.08 9.27
CA THR A 395 2.79 5.45 8.95
C THR A 395 2.90 5.05 7.48
N ARG A 396 1.77 4.77 6.81
CA ARG A 396 1.77 4.48 5.36
C ARG A 396 1.73 5.74 4.51
N GLN A 397 0.97 6.73 4.94
CA GLN A 397 0.78 7.96 4.19
C GLN A 397 2.02 8.86 4.27
N TRP A 398 2.67 8.89 5.44
CA TRP A 398 3.80 9.75 5.73
C TRP A 398 5.08 8.92 5.67
N PRO A 399 5.91 9.08 4.63
CA PRO A 399 7.17 8.37 4.53
C PRO A 399 8.09 8.69 5.70
N GLU A 400 8.93 7.71 6.03
CA GLU A 400 10.04 7.88 6.95
C GLU A 400 11.13 8.76 6.35
N HIS A 401 11.59 9.74 7.11
CA HIS A 401 12.67 10.63 6.71
C HIS A 401 13.74 10.70 7.79
N GLN A 402 15.01 10.61 7.36
CA GLN A 402 16.16 10.90 8.21
C GLN A 402 16.59 12.35 7.97
N PRO A 403 16.40 13.26 8.94
CA PRO A 403 16.71 14.68 8.75
C PRO A 403 18.20 14.91 8.48
N SER A 404 18.49 15.87 7.60
CA SER A 404 19.84 16.43 7.47
C SER A 404 20.08 17.51 8.54
N THR A 405 21.34 17.87 8.78
CA THR A 405 21.69 18.93 9.74
C THR A 405 22.51 20.04 9.10
N MET A 406 22.44 21.23 9.69
CA MET A 406 23.26 22.39 9.34
C MET A 406 23.90 23.02 10.58
N PRO A 407 25.07 23.67 10.45
CA PRO A 407 25.67 24.39 11.56
C PRO A 407 24.87 25.67 11.87
N VAL A 408 24.95 26.14 13.13
CA VAL A 408 24.21 27.32 13.63
C VAL A 408 24.48 28.57 12.78
N ASN A 409 25.75 28.82 12.43
CA ASN A 409 26.17 29.99 11.66
C ASN A 409 25.61 30.06 10.24
N ALA A 410 25.08 28.95 9.71
CA ALA A 410 24.44 28.94 8.39
C ALA A 410 23.02 29.53 8.43
N LEU A 411 22.45 29.80 9.61
CA LEU A 411 21.15 30.49 9.74
C LEU A 411 21.23 32.00 9.41
N GLY A 412 22.41 32.62 9.53
CA GLY A 412 22.61 34.05 9.35
C GLY A 412 21.88 34.89 10.40
N LEU A 413 21.94 34.47 11.66
CA LEU A 413 21.32 35.18 12.78
C LEU A 413 22.28 36.25 13.33
N PRO A 414 21.79 37.22 14.10
CA PRO A 414 22.65 38.08 14.90
C PRO A 414 23.59 37.26 15.79
N VAL A 415 24.86 37.68 15.88
CA VAL A 415 25.95 36.93 16.56
C VAL A 415 25.56 36.46 17.97
N HIS A 416 24.89 37.29 18.76
CA HIS A 416 24.47 36.91 20.12
C HIS A 416 23.45 35.75 20.13
N LEU A 417 22.55 35.68 19.14
CA LEU A 417 21.61 34.56 19.00
C LEU A 417 22.30 33.29 18.48
N GLU A 418 23.31 33.43 17.61
CA GLU A 418 24.13 32.30 17.18
C GLU A 418 24.94 31.71 18.35
N SER A 419 25.52 32.57 19.20
CA SER A 419 26.18 32.15 20.43
C SER A 419 25.22 31.44 21.38
N TYR A 420 24.04 32.02 21.63
CA TYR A 420 23.00 31.40 22.44
C TYR A 420 22.60 30.01 21.93
N LEU A 421 22.34 29.87 20.62
CA LEU A 421 21.94 28.59 20.02
C LEU A 421 23.06 27.54 20.07
N SER A 422 24.33 27.96 19.93
CA SER A 422 25.47 27.06 20.02
C SER A 422 25.63 26.51 21.44
N GLU A 423 25.56 27.38 22.45
CA GLU A 423 25.62 26.98 23.86
C GLU A 423 24.41 26.11 24.26
N LEU A 424 23.21 26.47 23.78
CA LEU A 424 22.01 25.67 23.97
C LEU A 424 22.15 24.26 23.39
N LEU A 425 22.66 24.15 22.16
CA LEU A 425 22.93 22.86 21.53
C LEU A 425 23.94 22.04 22.34
N ASP A 426 25.09 22.62 22.68
CA ASP A 426 26.14 21.91 23.41
C ASP A 426 25.63 21.33 24.75
N ARG A 427 24.79 22.08 25.48
CA ARG A 427 24.19 21.60 26.73
C ARG A 427 23.09 20.54 26.54
N LEU A 428 22.31 20.64 25.46
CA LEU A 428 21.23 19.69 25.18
C LEU A 428 21.70 18.41 24.48
N THR A 429 22.83 18.44 23.78
CA THR A 429 23.32 17.36 22.91
C THR A 429 24.64 16.75 23.37
N GLY A 430 24.98 16.89 24.66
CA GLY A 430 26.17 16.28 25.26
C GLY A 430 26.17 14.74 25.21
N PRO A 431 27.04 14.07 25.98
CA PRO A 431 27.15 12.59 25.96
C PRO A 431 25.84 11.84 26.24
N HIS A 432 24.92 12.48 26.96
CA HIS A 432 23.55 12.01 27.18
C HIS A 432 22.58 13.07 26.67
N PRO A 433 22.20 13.03 25.37
CA PRO A 433 21.32 14.03 24.78
C PRO A 433 19.97 14.06 25.51
N LEU A 434 19.48 15.28 25.78
CA LEU A 434 18.14 15.54 26.32
C LEU A 434 17.09 15.69 25.22
N ILE A 435 17.54 15.75 23.97
CA ILE A 435 16.70 15.98 22.80
C ILE A 435 17.06 14.99 21.72
N ASP A 436 16.15 14.81 20.78
CA ASP A 436 16.33 14.03 19.56
C ASP A 436 16.54 14.92 18.34
N LEU A 437 15.97 16.13 18.36
CA LEU A 437 16.09 17.08 17.26
C LEU A 437 15.94 18.49 17.78
N LEU A 438 16.71 19.43 17.22
CA LEU A 438 16.50 20.86 17.38
C LEU A 438 16.53 21.55 16.02
N ALA A 439 15.50 22.30 15.71
CA ALA A 439 15.42 23.15 14.53
C ALA A 439 14.98 24.57 14.92
N VAL A 440 15.57 25.59 14.31
CA VAL A 440 15.03 26.95 14.37
C VAL A 440 13.91 27.04 13.35
N THR A 441 12.78 27.64 13.70
CA THR A 441 11.63 27.80 12.78
C THR A 441 11.32 29.28 12.54
N GLY A 442 10.30 29.55 11.71
CA GLY A 442 9.87 30.91 11.42
C GLY A 442 10.94 31.74 10.70
N SER A 443 10.95 33.05 10.95
CA SER A 443 11.83 34.00 10.23
C SER A 443 13.33 33.78 10.48
N GLY A 444 13.69 33.22 11.65
CA GLY A 444 15.08 32.93 12.00
C GLY A 444 15.69 31.78 11.21
N ALA A 445 14.87 30.81 10.80
CA ALA A 445 15.30 29.62 10.06
C ALA A 445 15.83 29.92 8.63
N ARG A 446 15.54 31.13 8.12
CA ARG A 446 15.72 31.50 6.71
C ARG A 446 16.53 32.79 6.52
N GLY A 447 17.23 33.25 7.54
CA GLY A 447 18.00 34.51 7.48
C GLY A 447 17.13 35.75 7.29
N LYS A 448 15.85 35.70 7.68
CA LYS A 448 14.89 36.83 7.58
C LYS A 448 14.55 37.42 8.96
N TYR A 449 15.39 37.17 9.96
CA TYR A 449 15.21 37.69 11.30
C TYR A 449 15.23 39.23 11.30
N GLN A 450 14.27 39.84 12.00
CA GLN A 450 14.18 41.29 12.15
C GLN A 450 14.14 41.66 13.63
N HIS A 451 15.12 42.43 14.07
CA HIS A 451 15.22 42.86 15.47
C HIS A 451 13.97 43.66 15.89
N GLY A 452 13.40 43.32 17.06
CA GLY A 452 12.16 43.92 17.59
C GLY A 452 10.86 43.41 16.97
N TRP A 453 10.91 42.63 15.88
CA TRP A 453 9.74 42.07 15.19
C TRP A 453 9.69 40.54 15.18
N SER A 454 10.85 39.91 15.21
CA SER A 454 11.02 38.46 15.18
C SER A 454 11.28 37.90 16.58
N ASP A 455 10.54 36.87 16.93
CA ASP A 455 10.85 35.97 18.04
C ASP A 455 11.89 34.94 17.56
N LEU A 456 12.64 34.33 18.48
CA LEU A 456 13.46 33.15 18.20
C LEU A 456 12.59 31.91 18.40
N ASP A 457 12.00 31.38 17.32
CA ASP A 457 11.17 30.18 17.40
C ASP A 457 12.05 28.93 17.27
N VAL A 458 12.00 28.04 18.26
CA VAL A 458 12.75 26.78 18.29
C VAL A 458 11.78 25.62 18.40
N PHE A 459 11.95 24.63 17.53
CA PHE A 459 11.24 23.36 17.53
C PHE A 459 12.17 22.26 18.02
N VAL A 460 11.70 21.49 18.99
CA VAL A 460 12.44 20.39 19.60
C VAL A 460 11.62 19.11 19.55
N VAL A 461 12.27 18.00 19.22
CA VAL A 461 11.75 16.66 19.52
C VAL A 461 12.50 16.11 20.72
N ALA A 462 11.79 15.69 21.77
CA ALA A 462 12.37 15.15 22.99
C ALA A 462 11.39 14.21 23.70
N ASP A 463 11.91 13.29 24.51
CA ASP A 463 11.08 12.46 25.38
C ASP A 463 10.53 13.28 26.57
N ALA A 464 9.38 12.86 27.09
CA ALA A 464 8.72 13.55 28.20
C ALA A 464 9.58 13.63 29.47
N ASP A 465 10.42 12.61 29.70
CA ASP A 465 11.31 12.53 30.86
C ASP A 465 12.46 13.56 30.79
N SER A 466 12.75 14.11 29.61
CA SER A 466 13.84 15.07 29.41
C SER A 466 13.47 16.52 29.75
N LEU A 467 12.18 16.80 29.97
CA LEU A 467 11.65 18.16 30.16
C LEU A 467 12.27 18.88 31.37
N GLU A 468 12.52 18.18 32.47
CA GLU A 468 13.13 18.79 33.65
C GLU A 468 14.58 19.22 33.38
N GLY A 469 15.36 18.38 32.70
CA GLY A 469 16.73 18.71 32.29
C GLY A 469 16.75 19.90 31.33
N MET A 470 15.88 19.91 30.33
CA MET A 470 15.74 21.04 29.39
C MET A 470 15.39 22.34 30.11
N ARG A 471 14.46 22.30 31.07
CA ARG A 471 14.07 23.47 31.86
C ARG A 471 15.25 24.08 32.62
N THR A 472 16.10 23.24 33.21
CA THR A 472 17.32 23.70 33.91
C THR A 472 18.26 24.40 32.95
N VAL A 473 18.56 23.79 31.79
CA VAL A 473 19.42 24.40 30.76
C VAL A 473 18.88 25.74 30.28
N LEU A 474 17.58 25.84 30.01
CA LEU A 474 16.94 27.08 29.55
C LEU A 474 16.95 28.19 30.63
N ALA A 475 16.79 27.82 31.90
CA ALA A 475 16.86 28.78 32.99
C ALA A 475 18.27 29.38 33.13
N ASP A 476 19.31 28.55 32.98
CA ASP A 476 20.70 28.98 33.07
C ASP A 476 21.11 29.90 31.91
N LEU A 477 20.51 29.73 30.73
CA LEU A 477 20.83 30.51 29.53
C LEU A 477 19.89 31.71 29.32
N GLY A 478 18.91 31.94 30.20
CA GLY A 478 17.83 32.92 29.97
C GLY A 478 18.32 34.35 29.71
N ASP A 479 19.36 34.78 30.43
CA ASP A 479 19.91 36.13 30.31
C ASP A 479 20.67 36.36 28.99
N GLU A 480 21.12 35.29 28.33
CA GLU A 480 21.92 35.34 27.10
C GLU A 480 21.08 35.65 25.85
N LEU A 481 19.74 35.54 25.94
CA LEU A 481 18.80 35.89 24.85
C LEU A 481 18.74 37.40 24.55
N GLY A 482 19.30 38.26 25.40
CA GLY A 482 19.42 39.70 25.12
C GLY A 482 18.06 40.42 24.95
N GLY A 483 17.02 39.94 25.63
CA GLY A 483 15.66 40.49 25.53
C GLY A 483 14.84 40.01 24.33
N VAL A 484 15.38 39.10 23.50
CA VAL A 484 14.62 38.43 22.43
C VAL A 484 13.73 37.36 23.06
N LYS A 485 12.47 37.30 22.64
CA LYS A 485 11.53 36.27 23.11
C LYS A 485 11.85 34.93 22.46
N LEU A 486 11.99 33.89 23.27
CA LEU A 486 12.12 32.50 22.82
C LEU A 486 10.73 31.85 22.69
N GLY A 487 10.37 31.43 21.48
CA GLY A 487 9.21 30.60 21.20
C GLY A 487 9.61 29.12 21.14
N LEU A 488 9.64 28.44 22.28
CA LEU A 488 10.00 27.01 22.31
C LEU A 488 8.77 26.12 22.14
N THR A 489 8.81 25.22 21.16
CA THR A 489 7.84 24.12 21.03
C THR A 489 8.55 22.78 21.17
N VAL A 490 8.03 21.92 22.05
CA VAL A 490 8.57 20.58 22.30
C VAL A 490 7.51 19.55 21.93
N LEU A 491 7.89 18.56 21.11
CA LEU A 491 7.07 17.40 20.79
C LEU A 491 7.79 16.11 21.16
N THR A 492 7.03 15.09 21.50
CA THR A 492 7.54 13.72 21.57
C THR A 492 7.56 13.09 20.18
N ARG A 493 8.41 12.06 20.00
CA ARG A 493 8.35 11.22 18.80
C ARG A 493 6.96 10.63 18.59
N ALA A 494 6.33 10.17 19.68
CA ALA A 494 4.99 9.57 19.63
C ALA A 494 3.92 10.54 19.09
N GLU A 495 3.97 11.82 19.47
CA GLU A 495 3.07 12.84 18.92
C GLU A 495 3.29 13.07 17.43
N CYS A 496 4.56 13.09 16.98
CA CYS A 496 4.90 13.20 15.56
C CYS A 496 4.30 12.01 14.78
N TRP A 497 4.49 10.78 15.26
CA TRP A 497 3.99 9.56 14.63
C TRP A 497 2.47 9.40 14.63
N ALA A 498 1.80 9.92 15.65
CA ALA A 498 0.34 9.90 15.71
C ALA A 498 -0.31 11.09 14.99
N GLY A 499 0.48 12.00 14.40
CA GLY A 499 -0.04 13.25 13.83
C GLY A 499 -0.78 14.11 14.86
N ALA A 500 -0.48 13.94 16.15
CA ALA A 500 -1.15 14.61 17.26
C ALA A 500 -0.61 16.03 17.46
N VAL A 501 -0.56 16.79 16.38
CA VAL A 501 0.12 18.09 16.28
C VAL A 501 -0.81 19.15 15.69
N THR A 502 -0.50 20.42 15.93
CA THR A 502 -1.19 21.51 15.25
C THR A 502 -0.77 21.56 13.79
N SER A 503 -1.61 22.13 12.93
CA SER A 503 -1.31 22.49 11.53
C SER A 503 0.07 23.16 11.35
N ARG A 504 0.42 24.13 12.19
CA ARG A 504 1.74 24.80 12.16
C ARG A 504 2.88 23.80 12.38
N LEU A 505 2.72 22.84 13.28
CA LEU A 505 3.76 21.85 13.59
C LEU A 505 3.79 20.72 12.55
N LEU A 506 2.64 20.34 11.99
CA LEU A 506 2.57 19.44 10.85
C LEU A 506 3.32 20.02 9.64
N HIS A 507 3.14 21.32 9.38
CA HIS A 507 3.91 22.04 8.37
C HIS A 507 5.42 22.04 8.65
N VAL A 508 5.84 22.21 9.91
CA VAL A 508 7.26 22.10 10.30
C VAL A 508 7.80 20.71 9.99
N LEU A 509 7.07 19.63 10.30
CA LEU A 509 7.47 18.26 9.96
C LEU A 509 7.55 18.06 8.43
N ALA A 510 6.59 18.59 7.67
CA ALA A 510 6.60 18.52 6.20
C ALA A 510 7.81 19.26 5.60
N LEU A 511 8.16 20.43 6.15
CA LEU A 511 9.36 21.17 5.74
C LEU A 511 10.64 20.41 6.09
N ILE A 512 10.73 19.77 7.26
CA ILE A 512 11.89 18.92 7.60
C ILE A 512 12.00 17.76 6.61
N GLY A 513 10.90 17.05 6.37
CA GLY A 513 10.85 15.89 5.48
C GLY A 513 11.21 16.20 4.02
N SER A 514 10.85 17.39 3.53
CA SER A 514 11.18 17.85 2.17
C SER A 514 12.60 18.46 2.06
N GLY A 515 13.34 18.58 3.17
CA GLY A 515 14.59 19.34 3.23
C GLY A 515 14.38 20.86 3.12
N GLY A 516 13.13 21.31 3.12
CA GLY A 516 12.78 22.71 3.23
C GLY A 516 13.38 23.30 4.50
N LEU A 517 13.14 22.71 5.66
CA LEU A 517 13.71 23.15 6.93
C LEU A 517 14.81 22.19 7.38
N ILE A 518 16.02 22.70 7.62
CA ILE A 518 17.15 21.86 8.03
C ILE A 518 17.40 22.06 9.53
N PRO A 519 17.23 21.02 10.36
CA PRO A 519 17.59 21.04 11.78
C PRO A 519 19.04 21.46 12.04
N LEU A 520 19.29 22.03 13.21
CA LEU A 520 20.65 22.30 13.68
C LEU A 520 21.32 21.04 14.21
N TRP A 521 20.53 20.14 14.78
CA TRP A 521 21.01 18.87 15.31
C TRP A 521 19.92 17.80 15.24
N CYS A 522 20.33 16.56 15.02
CA CYS A 522 19.50 15.38 15.12
C CYS A 522 20.27 14.22 15.76
N ALA A 523 19.61 13.42 16.58
CA ALA A 523 20.19 12.22 17.16
C ALA A 523 20.59 11.23 16.05
N PRO A 524 21.72 10.51 16.18
CA PRO A 524 22.12 9.51 15.20
C PRO A 524 21.02 8.45 14.98
N GLY A 525 20.66 8.25 13.71
CA GLY A 525 19.61 7.28 13.34
C GLY A 525 18.18 7.73 13.65
N LEU A 526 17.95 9.00 14.02
CA LEU A 526 16.59 9.52 14.15
C LEU A 526 15.85 9.43 12.81
N VAL A 527 14.66 8.86 12.87
CA VAL A 527 13.68 8.85 11.78
C VAL A 527 12.41 9.52 12.28
N LEU A 528 11.88 10.44 11.48
CA LEU A 528 10.61 11.11 11.72
C LEU A 528 9.66 10.90 10.55
N PRO A 529 8.34 10.92 10.80
CA PRO A 529 7.37 10.93 9.72
C PRO A 529 7.46 12.27 8.98
N ALA A 530 7.35 12.21 7.65
CA ALA A 530 7.28 13.38 6.78
C ALA A 530 5.86 13.49 6.20
N PRO A 531 5.00 14.37 6.74
CA PRO A 531 3.68 14.61 6.18
C PRO A 531 3.74 15.02 4.70
N ASP A 532 2.85 14.46 3.90
CA ASP A 532 2.71 14.84 2.49
C ASP A 532 2.06 16.23 2.34
N ALA A 533 2.17 16.80 1.14
CA ALA A 533 1.62 18.12 0.86
C ALA A 533 0.09 18.17 1.02
N ALA A 534 -0.61 17.07 0.74
CA ALA A 534 -2.06 16.98 0.87
C ALA A 534 -2.50 17.10 2.35
N SER A 535 -1.82 16.38 3.25
CA SER A 535 -2.03 16.42 4.69
C SER A 535 -1.75 17.81 5.27
N ASP A 536 -0.66 18.44 4.82
CA ASP A 536 -0.30 19.80 5.22
C ASP A 536 -1.36 20.83 4.80
N ILE A 537 -1.84 20.75 3.56
CA ILE A 537 -2.89 21.62 3.04
C ILE A 537 -4.21 21.41 3.80
N ASP A 538 -4.64 20.15 4.02
CA ASP A 538 -5.88 19.85 4.74
C ASP A 538 -5.84 20.36 6.19
N ALA A 539 -4.72 20.12 6.89
CA ALA A 539 -4.52 20.64 8.24
C ALA A 539 -4.55 22.18 8.29
N SER A 540 -4.02 22.84 7.26
CA SER A 540 -3.98 24.31 7.14
C SER A 540 -5.35 24.96 6.96
N LEU A 541 -6.36 24.23 6.46
CA LEU A 541 -7.69 24.76 6.22
C LEU A 541 -8.34 25.32 7.50
N ARG A 542 -8.21 24.59 8.62
CA ARG A 542 -8.78 25.01 9.91
C ARG A 542 -8.14 26.31 10.41
N ASP A 543 -6.83 26.46 10.25
CA ASP A 543 -6.11 27.68 10.58
C ASP A 543 -6.52 28.83 9.68
N GLY A 544 -6.77 28.59 8.39
CA GLY A 544 -7.26 29.60 7.46
C GLY A 544 -8.63 30.15 7.90
N ILE A 545 -9.53 29.26 8.32
CA ILE A 545 -10.84 29.65 8.88
C ILE A 545 -10.65 30.51 10.13
N GLN A 546 -9.79 30.10 11.06
CA GLN A 546 -9.53 30.86 12.30
C GLN A 546 -8.87 32.22 11.99
N ALA A 547 -7.91 32.27 11.07
CA ALA A 547 -7.27 33.51 10.65
C ALA A 547 -8.29 34.48 10.02
N ALA A 548 -9.19 33.99 9.17
CA ALA A 548 -10.25 34.81 8.59
C ALA A 548 -11.28 35.31 9.64
N ILE A 549 -11.58 34.52 10.68
CA ILE A 549 -12.39 34.97 11.83
C ILE A 549 -11.65 36.07 12.59
N GLU A 550 -10.37 35.87 12.87
CA GLU A 550 -9.56 36.79 13.66
C GLU A 550 -9.30 38.12 12.93
N ILE A 551 -9.08 38.12 11.61
CA ILE A 551 -9.02 39.35 10.80
C ILE A 551 -10.30 40.15 10.97
N ARG A 552 -11.48 39.50 10.82
CA ARG A 552 -12.77 40.18 11.03
C ARG A 552 -12.89 40.74 12.44
N ARG A 553 -12.47 39.97 13.45
CA ARG A 553 -12.49 40.43 14.85
C ARG A 553 -11.62 41.67 15.04
N GLN A 554 -10.41 41.70 14.51
CA GLN A 554 -9.51 42.85 14.60
C GLN A 554 -10.07 44.06 13.87
N LEU A 555 -10.59 43.90 12.65
CA LEU A 555 -11.21 44.98 11.86
C LEU A 555 -12.45 45.59 12.55
N LEU A 556 -13.17 44.82 13.37
CA LEU A 556 -14.30 45.32 14.15
C LEU A 556 -13.89 46.02 15.46
N LYS A 557 -12.62 45.96 15.87
CA LYS A 557 -12.14 46.72 17.03
C LYS A 557 -12.06 48.21 16.68
N GLY A 558 -12.45 49.08 17.61
CA GLY A 558 -12.32 50.54 17.44
C GLY A 558 -10.86 51.00 17.21
N THR A 559 -9.90 50.25 17.74
CA THR A 559 -8.45 50.36 17.47
C THR A 559 -7.88 48.95 17.36
N PRO A 560 -7.59 48.45 16.14
CA PRO A 560 -6.96 47.15 15.96
C PRO A 560 -5.53 47.17 16.49
N ASP A 561 -5.05 46.02 16.97
CA ASP A 561 -3.62 45.83 17.17
C ASP A 561 -2.99 45.60 15.79
N LEU A 562 -2.15 46.55 15.35
CA LEU A 562 -1.55 46.53 14.01
C LEU A 562 -0.62 45.32 13.82
N ARG A 563 0.11 44.91 14.86
CA ARG A 563 1.02 43.78 14.78
C ARG A 563 0.22 42.50 14.62
N ASP A 564 -0.81 42.31 15.45
CA ASP A 564 -1.67 41.13 15.37
C ASP A 564 -2.39 41.06 14.03
N LEU A 565 -3.01 42.17 13.59
CA LEU A 565 -3.72 42.26 12.31
C LEU A 565 -2.80 41.92 11.15
N TYR A 566 -1.59 42.47 11.12
CA TYR A 566 -0.60 42.15 10.09
C TYR A 566 -0.22 40.67 10.10
N LYS A 567 0.08 40.10 11.28
CA LYS A 567 0.50 38.70 11.42
C LYS A 567 -0.58 37.71 11.01
N VAL A 568 -1.84 37.94 11.42
CA VAL A 568 -2.94 37.06 11.04
C VAL A 568 -3.31 37.19 9.55
N THR A 569 -3.16 38.39 8.98
CA THR A 569 -3.32 38.61 7.54
C THR A 569 -2.24 37.86 6.74
N ALA A 570 -0.99 37.94 7.18
CA ALA A 570 0.12 37.19 6.57
C ALA A 570 -0.09 35.68 6.67
N LEU A 571 -0.57 35.17 7.81
CA LEU A 571 -0.90 33.75 7.97
C LEU A 571 -1.96 33.31 6.95
N LEU A 572 -3.05 34.05 6.82
CA LEU A 572 -4.10 33.74 5.84
C LEU A 572 -3.56 33.80 4.40
N ALA A 573 -2.66 34.72 4.10
CA ALA A 573 -2.03 34.80 2.79
C ALA A 573 -1.13 33.59 2.48
N LYS A 574 -0.29 33.17 3.44
CA LYS A 574 0.53 31.95 3.32
C LYS A 574 -0.32 30.71 3.08
N ILE A 575 -1.42 30.58 3.80
CA ILE A 575 -2.34 29.45 3.62
C ILE A 575 -2.92 29.45 2.21
N GLN A 576 -3.43 30.59 1.71
CA GLN A 576 -3.95 30.70 0.33
C GLN A 576 -2.90 30.36 -0.74
N LEU A 577 -1.66 30.84 -0.57
CA LEU A 577 -0.56 30.52 -1.48
C LEU A 577 -0.18 29.04 -1.44
N ARG A 578 -0.25 28.39 -0.27
CA ARG A 578 0.02 26.95 -0.13
C ARG A 578 -0.98 26.09 -0.91
N PHE A 579 -2.26 26.47 -0.95
CA PHE A 579 -3.25 25.84 -1.82
C PHE A 579 -2.91 25.96 -3.31
N SER A 580 -2.08 26.93 -3.69
CA SER A 580 -1.57 27.11 -5.06
C SER A 580 -0.18 26.47 -5.27
N GLY A 581 0.33 25.71 -4.29
CA GLY A 581 1.66 25.09 -4.33
C GLY A 581 2.83 26.06 -4.11
N ILE A 582 2.56 27.27 -3.63
CA ILE A 582 3.58 28.30 -3.38
C ILE A 582 3.83 28.40 -1.87
N GLU A 583 5.04 28.07 -1.44
CA GLU A 583 5.47 28.21 -0.05
C GLU A 583 6.22 29.53 0.16
N CYS A 584 5.80 30.30 1.18
CA CYS A 584 6.34 31.64 1.44
C CYS A 584 6.75 31.79 2.92
N PRO A 585 8.05 31.79 3.24
CA PRO A 585 8.52 31.82 4.62
C PRO A 585 8.33 33.20 5.28
N SER A 586 8.48 34.28 4.50
CA SER A 586 8.36 35.67 4.97
C SER A 586 6.91 36.13 4.94
N ASP A 587 6.48 36.79 6.01
CA ASP A 587 5.16 37.42 6.08
C ASP A 587 4.98 38.47 4.99
N SER A 588 6.01 39.31 4.77
CA SER A 588 5.98 40.35 3.74
C SER A 588 5.97 39.74 2.34
N ASP A 589 6.73 38.67 2.09
CA ASP A 589 6.81 38.06 0.75
C ASP A 589 5.47 37.40 0.41
N ALA A 590 4.84 36.72 1.36
CA ALA A 590 3.52 36.13 1.19
C ALA A 590 2.45 37.19 0.87
N LEU A 591 2.48 38.32 1.60
CA LEU A 591 1.56 39.43 1.37
C LEU A 591 1.82 40.11 0.03
N CYS A 592 3.07 40.39 -0.34
CA CYS A 592 3.42 40.97 -1.63
C CYS A 592 2.97 40.05 -2.77
N LEU A 593 3.31 38.77 -2.74
CA LEU A 593 2.95 37.83 -3.81
C LEU A 593 1.44 37.69 -3.99
N LEU A 594 0.68 37.60 -2.89
CA LEU A 594 -0.77 37.49 -2.97
C LEU A 594 -1.42 38.80 -3.45
N VAL A 595 -0.88 39.96 -3.05
CA VAL A 595 -1.41 41.28 -3.46
C VAL A 595 -1.01 41.62 -4.89
N GLU A 596 0.20 41.32 -5.34
CA GLU A 596 0.68 41.52 -6.72
C GLU A 596 -0.17 40.76 -7.74
N ALA A 597 -0.68 39.58 -7.36
CA ALA A 597 -1.62 38.82 -8.18
C ALA A 597 -2.96 39.55 -8.41
N GLY A 598 -3.27 40.60 -7.64
CA GLY A 598 -4.53 41.37 -7.74
C GLY A 598 -4.39 42.89 -7.92
N HIS A 599 -3.26 43.52 -7.56
CA HIS A 599 -3.02 44.98 -7.57
C HIS A 599 -1.51 45.29 -7.82
N GLN A 600 -1.20 46.40 -8.51
CA GLN A 600 0.18 46.76 -8.91
C GLN A 600 1.03 47.48 -7.84
N ASP A 601 0.46 47.88 -6.69
CA ASP A 601 1.18 48.65 -5.65
C ASP A 601 1.46 47.81 -4.40
N THR A 602 2.73 47.46 -4.17
CA THR A 602 3.20 46.71 -3.00
C THR A 602 3.69 47.59 -1.86
N SER A 603 3.74 48.91 -2.03
CA SER A 603 4.17 49.84 -0.97
C SER A 603 3.26 49.77 0.26
N ALA A 604 1.99 49.39 0.05
CA ALA A 604 1.00 49.16 1.10
C ALA A 604 1.41 48.07 2.11
N VAL A 605 2.18 47.04 1.71
CA VAL A 605 2.63 45.96 2.61
C VAL A 605 3.61 46.48 3.65
N ALA A 606 4.52 47.38 3.26
CA ALA A 606 5.46 48.00 4.19
C ALA A 606 4.73 48.99 5.13
N ALA A 607 3.84 49.81 4.58
CA ALA A 607 3.06 50.79 5.33
C ALA A 607 2.13 50.14 6.37
N ALA A 608 1.56 48.97 6.08
CA ALA A 608 0.64 48.23 6.95
C ALA A 608 1.22 47.88 8.34
N ARG A 609 2.54 47.96 8.53
CA ARG A 609 3.17 47.73 9.84
C ARG A 609 3.06 48.91 10.80
N THR A 610 2.91 50.11 10.27
CA THR A 610 2.94 51.36 11.04
C THR A 610 1.68 52.20 10.84
N GLU A 611 0.97 52.00 9.74
CA GLU A 611 -0.18 52.79 9.35
C GLU A 611 -1.47 51.98 9.41
N ARG A 612 -2.42 52.48 10.20
CA ARG A 612 -3.71 51.81 10.42
C ARG A 612 -4.50 51.58 9.14
N ALA A 613 -4.62 52.62 8.30
CA ALA A 613 -5.41 52.53 7.07
C ALA A 613 -4.85 51.47 6.11
N ALA A 614 -3.52 51.45 5.93
CA ALA A 614 -2.85 50.45 5.10
C ALA A 614 -3.02 49.02 5.65
N ALA A 615 -2.96 48.84 6.98
CA ALA A 615 -3.18 47.54 7.62
C ALA A 615 -4.61 47.02 7.42
N GLU A 616 -5.61 47.89 7.58
CA GLU A 616 -7.02 47.56 7.39
C GLU A 616 -7.32 47.24 5.92
N GLU A 617 -6.78 48.02 4.97
CA GLU A 617 -6.94 47.80 3.54
C GLU A 617 -6.31 46.47 3.08
N LEU A 618 -5.07 46.20 3.51
CA LEU A 618 -4.37 44.95 3.21
C LEU A 618 -5.13 43.73 3.77
N ALA A 619 -5.59 43.82 5.02
CA ALA A 619 -6.37 42.76 5.65
C ALA A 619 -7.69 42.49 4.92
N LEU A 620 -8.38 43.54 4.48
CA LEU A 620 -9.59 43.42 3.68
C LEU A 620 -9.32 42.79 2.31
N ALA A 621 -8.23 43.14 1.64
CA ALA A 621 -7.87 42.56 0.35
C ALA A 621 -7.65 41.04 0.45
N VAL A 622 -6.83 40.59 1.40
CA VAL A 622 -6.56 39.16 1.63
C VAL A 622 -7.82 38.41 2.08
N LEU A 623 -8.63 39.02 2.96
CA LEU A 623 -9.89 38.43 3.41
C LEU A 623 -10.91 38.28 2.26
N ARG A 624 -11.00 39.26 1.35
CA ARG A 624 -11.88 39.16 0.17
C ARG A 624 -11.46 38.01 -0.74
N GLY A 625 -10.16 37.82 -0.96
CA GLY A 625 -9.63 36.68 -1.71
C GLY A 625 -10.08 35.35 -1.11
N TRP A 626 -9.96 35.20 0.21
CA TRP A 626 -10.45 34.03 0.94
C TRP A 626 -11.97 33.84 0.79
N LEU A 627 -12.76 34.89 1.02
CA LEU A 627 -14.22 34.80 0.96
C LEU A 627 -14.75 34.50 -0.45
N ALA A 628 -14.03 34.90 -1.50
CA ALA A 628 -14.39 34.60 -2.89
C ALA A 628 -14.27 33.09 -3.22
N THR A 629 -13.57 32.31 -2.39
CA THR A 629 -13.51 30.84 -2.53
C THR A 629 -14.75 30.13 -2.00
N LEU A 630 -15.57 30.81 -1.19
CA LEU A 630 -16.77 30.24 -0.62
C LEU A 630 -17.91 30.28 -1.64
N PRO A 631 -18.79 29.26 -1.69
CA PRO A 631 -19.96 29.31 -2.54
C PRO A 631 -20.79 30.54 -2.17
N GLY A 632 -21.07 31.39 -3.16
CA GLY A 632 -21.91 32.57 -2.94
C GLY A 632 -23.29 32.16 -2.43
N GLU A 633 -23.90 32.99 -1.59
CA GLU A 633 -25.33 32.87 -1.34
C GLU A 633 -26.05 32.99 -2.70
N ALA A 634 -26.75 31.93 -3.10
CA ALA A 634 -27.68 32.04 -4.21
C ALA A 634 -28.68 33.14 -3.82
N ALA A 635 -28.64 34.26 -4.56
CA ALA A 635 -29.52 35.40 -4.36
C ALA A 635 -31.00 35.01 -4.46
#